data_AF-A0A8H6V003-F1
#
_entry.id   AF-A0A8H6V003-F1
#
_cell.length_a   1.000
_cell.length_b   1.000
_cell.length_c   1.000
_cell.angle_alpha   90.00
_cell.angle_beta   90.00
_cell.angle_gamma   90.00
#
_symmetry.space_group_name_H-M   'P 1'
#
loop_
_entity.id
_entity.type
_entity.pdbx_description
1 polymer ?
#
loop_
_entity_poly.entity_id
_entity_poly.type
_entity_poly.pdbx_seq_one_letter_code
_entity_poly.pdbx_strand_id
1 'polypeptide(L)'
;MKQQPKPPRYRRIGAGACGTVWAPSERGPAYKREDGGLARSLRNDYEKHQRILHALNNLLHSEIQPRIHVPRCYTFIRPSDESWWVEHLPRFPEGYSPCNIIHAQRIPPFPKATRERLIAQYCPSDPRAEILSSETNETVWSGRISVDVVHRRMAISISPRAHPDQMEELGIPDQNMRGYAEVVAETLATMHWVVRVDANDVEFVLASPDSDGDGEKGKGESGWENVLGQHAMWMLDFDLCSDMAMDEAGVEQAVAAFWKNDPFYPRPEEGSLLWKAFREMYLATSQRVVGVGDGDGPGDRRLELAKLFVDLVEQGPLLDDFEAIYGFNKAIEKNEFYDFGRNRGSRPESIFAAKTEASHRVKKKKVVSPALTSTRVATYKPVIDKHVGILLARLRSRLKVSLDGKNNGTTVVNMAPIVHQFALDTMLELVFGPSLAQHPYTETPAGEGVCSNLRTMTKMAWSFSLWPAFGWLMNTRPVDAMLRRPTYSKQGVLTGMAGLMGVAMPKLLRNPQQVVASPQPSIVKGWLEVPPDDANRMTPAELASESSNMIIAGPGSTAAALTAVIFHLGTKEGQTWQQRTRDQVRASKSHDLWPSSPELQAVIKETLRLTAPFPTAFPRVIRPGAETAIPSLPAPLPVGTMVSANTSVLGRSRELWGNDADEWKPRRWLGSEQHRREMETKFVAFSKGSRSCVGRELAVLVLAQAVIGIIQQWRFRSQGELRGKSFLEMQYDECWIEFEPLDLSLSA
;
A
#
# COMPACT_ATOMS: atom_id res chain seq x y z
N MET A 1 38.34 -56.08 -8.59
CA MET A 1 38.19 -54.78 -7.89
C MET A 1 36.72 -54.42 -7.86
N LYS A 2 36.07 -54.42 -6.68
CA LYS A 2 34.71 -53.92 -6.54
C LYS A 2 34.75 -52.42 -6.81
N GLN A 3 33.99 -51.93 -7.79
CA GLN A 3 33.82 -50.49 -8.02
C GLN A 3 33.30 -49.88 -6.73
N GLN A 4 34.04 -48.91 -6.16
CA GLN A 4 33.50 -48.09 -5.09
C GLN A 4 32.23 -47.40 -5.60
N PRO A 5 31.13 -47.38 -4.83
CA PRO A 5 29.91 -46.71 -5.24
C PRO A 5 30.22 -45.24 -5.52
N LYS A 6 29.78 -44.73 -6.69
CA LYS A 6 29.92 -43.31 -7.02
C LYS A 6 29.27 -42.47 -5.91
N PRO A 7 29.91 -41.38 -5.45
CA PRO A 7 29.33 -40.53 -4.43
C PRO A 7 27.98 -39.95 -4.91
N PRO A 8 26.99 -39.80 -4.02
CA PRO A 8 25.67 -39.35 -4.40
C PRO A 8 25.73 -37.92 -4.97
N ARG A 9 24.93 -37.68 -6.01
CA ARG A 9 24.72 -36.34 -6.59
C ARG A 9 24.06 -35.43 -5.57
N TYR A 10 24.39 -34.15 -5.65
CA TYR A 10 23.73 -33.12 -4.87
C TYR A 10 22.30 -32.91 -5.34
N ARG A 11 21.38 -32.84 -4.39
CA ARG A 11 19.98 -32.48 -4.60
C ARG A 11 19.76 -31.05 -4.12
N ARG A 12 19.03 -30.26 -4.91
CA ARG A 12 18.67 -28.89 -4.51
C ARG A 12 17.58 -28.97 -3.45
N ILE A 13 17.83 -28.39 -2.29
CA ILE A 13 16.93 -28.39 -1.13
C ILE A 13 16.39 -27.00 -0.80
N GLY A 14 16.88 -25.95 -1.48
CA GLY A 14 16.41 -24.57 -1.30
C GLY A 14 16.95 -23.63 -2.37
N ALA A 15 16.34 -22.46 -2.50
CA ALA A 15 16.82 -21.37 -3.33
C ALA A 15 16.27 -20.04 -2.81
N GLY A 16 17.09 -18.99 -2.83
CA GLY A 16 16.77 -17.64 -2.38
C GLY A 16 17.53 -16.59 -3.18
N ALA A 17 17.51 -15.34 -2.70
CA ALA A 17 18.14 -14.22 -3.40
C ALA A 17 19.68 -14.35 -3.50
N CYS A 18 20.34 -14.95 -2.50
CA CYS A 18 21.78 -15.21 -2.50
C CYS A 18 22.18 -16.40 -3.39
N GLY A 19 21.25 -17.30 -3.72
CA GLY A 19 21.50 -18.48 -4.54
C GLY A 19 20.83 -19.74 -4.04
N THR A 20 21.40 -20.89 -4.37
CA THR A 20 20.78 -22.21 -4.21
C THR A 20 21.41 -23.02 -3.07
N VAL A 21 20.60 -23.83 -2.39
CA VAL A 21 21.03 -24.70 -1.28
C VAL A 21 20.94 -26.16 -1.72
N TRP A 22 22.00 -26.93 -1.45
CA TRP A 22 22.14 -28.31 -1.90
C TRP A 22 22.53 -29.26 -0.75
N ALA A 23 22.11 -30.51 -0.84
CA ALA A 23 22.52 -31.57 0.09
C ALA A 23 22.81 -32.89 -0.64
N PRO A 24 23.78 -33.69 -0.17
CA PRO A 24 24.15 -34.96 -0.78
C PRO A 24 23.22 -36.11 -0.39
N SER A 25 22.46 -35.96 0.70
CA SER A 25 21.51 -36.94 1.23
C SER A 25 20.54 -36.26 2.20
N GLU A 26 19.52 -36.99 2.66
CA GLU A 26 18.54 -36.49 3.64
C GLU A 26 19.16 -36.07 4.97
N ARG A 27 20.15 -36.82 5.45
CA ARG A 27 20.89 -36.55 6.69
C ARG A 27 22.24 -35.85 6.47
N GLY A 28 22.53 -35.46 5.24
CA GLY A 28 23.80 -34.83 4.87
C GLY A 28 23.81 -33.32 5.17
N PRO A 29 25.00 -32.69 5.17
CA PRO A 29 25.13 -31.25 5.37
C PRO A 29 24.51 -30.45 4.22
N ALA A 30 24.28 -29.17 4.47
CA ALA A 30 23.79 -28.21 3.50
C ALA A 30 24.95 -27.38 2.92
N TYR A 31 24.89 -27.14 1.60
CA TYR A 31 25.82 -26.32 0.85
C TYR A 31 25.04 -25.17 0.18
N LYS A 32 25.11 -23.96 0.74
CA LYS A 32 24.51 -22.74 0.16
C LYS A 32 25.49 -22.15 -0.84
N ARG A 33 25.12 -22.05 -2.11
CA ARG A 33 25.93 -21.54 -3.22
C ARG A 33 25.60 -20.08 -3.49
N GLU A 34 26.61 -19.28 -3.78
CA GLU A 34 26.47 -17.90 -4.23
C GLU A 34 26.24 -17.85 -5.75
N ASP A 35 25.08 -18.33 -6.18
CA ASP A 35 24.63 -18.32 -7.59
C ASP A 35 23.29 -17.58 -7.79
N GLY A 36 23.00 -16.65 -6.88
CA GLY A 36 21.84 -15.75 -6.91
C GLY A 36 22.13 -14.40 -7.57
N GLY A 37 21.47 -13.34 -7.09
CA GLY A 37 21.57 -12.00 -7.63
C GLY A 37 22.90 -11.30 -7.32
N LEU A 38 23.38 -10.45 -8.24
CA LEU A 38 24.67 -9.73 -8.15
C LEU A 38 24.84 -8.81 -6.93
N ALA A 39 23.79 -8.55 -6.17
CA ALA A 39 23.77 -7.57 -5.08
C ALA A 39 23.86 -8.19 -3.67
N ARG A 40 23.90 -9.52 -3.52
CA ARG A 40 23.94 -10.21 -2.21
C ARG A 40 25.26 -10.97 -2.05
N SER A 41 25.86 -10.90 -0.85
CA SER A 41 27.15 -11.53 -0.56
C SER A 41 27.01 -12.64 0.47
N LEU A 42 27.34 -13.86 0.06
CA LEU A 42 27.38 -15.03 0.93
C LEU A 42 28.50 -14.92 1.97
N ARG A 43 29.50 -14.05 1.74
CA ARG A 43 30.55 -13.77 2.71
C ARG A 43 30.00 -13.10 3.97
N ASN A 44 29.11 -12.12 3.82
CA ASN A 44 28.49 -11.44 4.97
C ASN A 44 27.67 -12.44 5.80
N ASP A 45 26.87 -13.28 5.12
CA ASP A 45 26.08 -14.34 5.76
C ASP A 45 26.98 -15.25 6.62
N TYR A 46 28.09 -15.75 6.07
CA TYR A 46 29.05 -16.57 6.82
C TYR A 46 29.63 -15.87 8.06
N GLU A 47 30.06 -14.61 7.91
CA GLU A 47 30.68 -13.85 9.00
C GLU A 47 29.69 -13.55 10.14
N LYS A 48 28.47 -13.13 9.80
CA LYS A 48 27.40 -12.88 10.78
C LYS A 48 26.95 -14.19 11.43
N HIS A 49 26.82 -15.27 10.67
CA HIS A 49 26.47 -16.61 11.17
C HIS A 49 27.47 -17.10 12.22
N GLN A 50 28.78 -17.02 11.93
CA GLN A 50 29.83 -17.40 12.89
C GLN A 50 29.80 -16.56 14.17
N ARG A 51 29.61 -15.24 14.04
CA ARG A 51 29.54 -14.33 15.19
C ARG A 51 28.34 -14.62 16.08
N ILE A 52 27.18 -14.91 15.48
CA ILE A 52 25.96 -15.29 16.20
C ILE A 52 26.16 -16.62 16.93
N LEU A 53 26.70 -17.65 16.26
CA LEU A 53 27.00 -18.94 16.88
C LEU A 53 27.96 -18.79 18.07
N HIS A 54 29.02 -17.99 17.90
CA HIS A 54 29.97 -17.73 18.97
C HIS A 54 29.32 -17.06 20.18
N ALA A 55 28.51 -16.02 19.96
CA ALA A 55 27.80 -15.32 21.03
C ALA A 55 26.81 -16.23 21.77
N LEU A 56 26.02 -17.03 21.04
CA LEU A 56 25.07 -17.96 21.66
C LEU A 56 25.77 -19.06 22.47
N ASN A 57 26.91 -19.57 21.98
CA ASN A 57 27.70 -20.56 22.72
C ASN A 57 28.29 -19.98 24.01
N ASN A 58 28.76 -18.73 23.99
CA ASN A 58 29.26 -18.07 25.20
C ASN A 58 28.14 -17.87 26.24
N LEU A 59 26.92 -17.60 25.80
CA LEU A 59 25.77 -17.47 26.69
C LEU A 59 25.37 -18.80 27.33
N LEU A 60 25.56 -19.96 26.69
CA LEU A 60 25.29 -21.28 27.29
C LEU A 60 26.06 -21.52 28.61
N HIS A 61 27.18 -20.82 28.81
CA HIS A 61 27.98 -20.88 30.03
C HIS A 61 27.58 -19.82 31.08
N SER A 62 26.51 -19.07 30.83
CA SER A 62 25.93 -18.04 31.70
C SER A 62 24.57 -18.48 32.27
N GLU A 63 23.93 -17.64 33.09
CA GLU A 63 22.54 -17.86 33.55
C GLU A 63 21.50 -17.81 32.40
N ILE A 64 21.89 -17.38 31.21
CA ILE A 64 21.00 -17.23 30.05
C ILE A 64 21.21 -18.41 29.12
N GLN A 65 20.23 -19.32 29.07
CA GLN A 65 20.24 -20.41 28.09
C GLN A 65 19.39 -20.04 26.87
N PRO A 66 19.99 -19.77 25.70
CA PRO A 66 19.22 -19.44 24.50
C PRO A 66 18.37 -20.64 24.05
N ARG A 67 17.07 -20.40 23.84
CA ARG A 67 16.12 -21.42 23.36
C ARG A 67 16.15 -21.63 21.84
N ILE A 68 16.74 -20.69 21.09
CA ILE A 68 16.82 -20.73 19.63
C ILE A 68 17.91 -21.69 19.15
N HIS A 69 17.63 -22.45 18.09
CA HIS A 69 18.62 -23.27 17.41
C HIS A 69 19.21 -22.51 16.22
N VAL A 70 20.53 -22.53 16.07
CA VAL A 70 21.22 -22.00 14.88
C VAL A 70 22.00 -23.14 14.24
N PRO A 71 21.86 -23.39 12.93
CA PRO A 71 22.62 -24.46 12.28
C PRO A 71 24.11 -24.26 12.48
N ARG A 72 24.88 -25.33 12.76
CA ARG A 72 26.35 -25.23 12.79
C ARG A 72 26.86 -24.70 11.45
N CYS A 73 27.79 -23.76 11.49
CA CYS A 73 28.44 -23.22 10.29
C CYS A 73 29.87 -23.76 10.26
N TYR A 74 30.18 -24.67 9.33
CA TYR A 74 31.44 -25.42 9.36
C TYR A 74 32.58 -24.69 8.67
N THR A 75 32.37 -24.24 7.42
CA THR A 75 33.43 -23.58 6.65
C THR A 75 32.87 -22.76 5.48
N PHE A 76 33.68 -21.83 4.97
CA PHE A 76 33.44 -21.03 3.79
C PHE A 76 34.38 -21.46 2.67
N ILE A 77 33.81 -21.96 1.57
CA ILE A 77 34.54 -22.51 0.43
C ILE A 77 34.55 -21.45 -0.68
N ARG A 78 35.72 -21.19 -1.25
CA ARG A 78 35.95 -20.20 -2.30
C ARG A 78 36.00 -20.86 -3.69
N PRO A 79 35.80 -20.09 -4.78
CA PRO A 79 36.05 -20.58 -6.14
C PRO A 79 37.48 -21.07 -6.36
N SER A 80 38.43 -20.53 -5.58
CA SER A 80 39.86 -20.88 -5.63
C SER A 80 40.21 -22.20 -4.93
N ASP A 81 39.28 -22.85 -4.22
CA ASP A 81 39.54 -24.09 -3.48
C ASP A 81 39.50 -25.30 -4.44
N GLU A 82 40.51 -25.40 -5.31
CA GLU A 82 40.55 -26.34 -6.44
C GLU A 82 40.34 -27.80 -6.01
N SER A 83 40.95 -28.22 -4.89
CA SER A 83 40.83 -29.59 -4.39
C SER A 83 39.39 -29.96 -4.05
N TRP A 84 38.64 -29.04 -3.45
CA TRP A 84 37.24 -29.26 -3.10
C TRP A 84 36.37 -29.30 -4.37
N TRP A 85 36.57 -28.34 -5.28
CA TRP A 85 35.79 -28.25 -6.52
C TRP A 85 36.03 -29.43 -7.47
N VAL A 86 37.25 -29.95 -7.56
CA VAL A 86 37.55 -31.16 -8.36
C VAL A 86 36.73 -32.36 -7.87
N GLU A 87 36.58 -32.52 -6.56
CA GLU A 87 35.80 -33.61 -5.98
C GLU A 87 34.28 -33.37 -6.04
N HIS A 88 33.84 -32.12 -5.85
CA HIS A 88 32.43 -31.81 -5.59
C HIS A 88 31.67 -31.27 -6.80
N LEU A 89 32.33 -30.58 -7.73
CA LEU A 89 31.70 -30.03 -8.93
C LEU A 89 30.97 -31.10 -9.78
N PRO A 90 31.54 -32.30 -10.02
CA PRO A 90 30.86 -33.35 -10.78
C PRO A 90 29.59 -33.91 -10.12
N ARG A 91 29.36 -33.59 -8.84
CA ARG A 91 28.19 -34.04 -8.08
C ARG A 91 27.00 -33.08 -8.23
N PHE A 92 27.22 -31.84 -8.70
CA PHE A 92 26.16 -30.92 -9.10
C PHE A 92 25.65 -31.26 -10.51
N PRO A 93 24.46 -30.76 -10.91
CA PRO A 93 24.01 -30.88 -12.30
C PRO A 93 24.99 -30.21 -13.29
N GLU A 94 24.87 -30.54 -14.57
CA GLU A 94 25.66 -29.88 -15.62
C GLU A 94 25.33 -28.38 -15.71
N GLY A 95 26.35 -27.56 -15.99
CA GLY A 95 26.21 -26.10 -16.14
C GLY A 95 26.60 -25.25 -14.93
N TYR A 96 26.97 -25.87 -13.81
CA TYR A 96 27.47 -25.14 -12.63
C TYR A 96 28.99 -24.92 -12.71
N SER A 97 29.46 -23.77 -12.22
CA SER A 97 30.87 -23.41 -12.08
C SER A 97 31.26 -23.22 -10.60
N PRO A 98 32.56 -23.16 -10.26
CA PRO A 98 33.02 -22.77 -8.94
C PRO A 98 32.49 -21.39 -8.51
N CYS A 99 31.99 -21.28 -7.28
CA CYS A 99 31.49 -20.05 -6.65
C CYS A 99 31.85 -20.02 -5.15
N ASN A 100 31.38 -19.03 -4.39
CA ASN A 100 31.46 -19.11 -2.93
C ASN A 100 30.38 -20.05 -2.38
N ILE A 101 30.71 -20.84 -1.35
CA ILE A 101 29.79 -21.76 -0.67
C ILE A 101 29.91 -21.64 0.85
N ILE A 102 28.76 -21.64 1.55
CA ILE A 102 28.69 -21.94 2.98
C ILE A 102 28.38 -23.42 3.15
N HIS A 103 29.26 -24.12 3.85
CA HIS A 103 29.04 -25.48 4.31
C HIS A 103 28.52 -25.45 5.75
N ALA A 104 27.28 -25.88 5.96
CA ALA A 104 26.59 -25.80 7.24
C ALA A 104 25.78 -27.06 7.56
N GLN A 105 25.39 -27.20 8.82
CA GLN A 105 24.42 -28.20 9.25
C GLN A 105 23.11 -27.98 8.50
N ARG A 106 22.55 -29.07 8.01
CA ARG A 106 21.19 -29.05 7.49
C ARG A 106 20.22 -29.05 8.68
N ILE A 107 19.27 -28.13 8.70
CA ILE A 107 18.14 -28.21 9.65
C ILE A 107 17.45 -29.57 9.45
N PRO A 108 16.82 -30.22 10.44
CA PRO A 108 16.09 -31.47 10.20
C PRO A 108 14.62 -31.23 9.79
N PRO A 109 14.09 -31.82 8.70
CA PRO A 109 12.74 -31.52 8.24
C PRO A 109 11.71 -32.09 9.23
N PHE A 110 10.47 -31.62 9.15
CA PHE A 110 9.37 -32.22 9.92
C PHE A 110 9.15 -33.70 9.52
N PRO A 111 8.63 -34.54 10.43
CA PRO A 111 8.23 -35.90 10.10
C PRO A 111 7.26 -35.91 8.91
N LYS A 112 7.29 -36.99 8.12
CA LYS A 112 6.45 -37.16 6.92
C LYS A 112 4.96 -36.89 7.23
N ALA A 113 4.44 -37.44 8.32
CA ALA A 113 3.05 -37.26 8.72
C ALA A 113 2.66 -35.79 8.95
N THR A 114 3.53 -34.98 9.58
CA THR A 114 3.28 -33.55 9.79
C THR A 114 3.26 -32.80 8.45
N ARG A 115 4.21 -33.10 7.55
CA ARG A 115 4.26 -32.47 6.22
C ARG A 115 3.02 -32.79 5.39
N GLU A 116 2.59 -34.04 5.39
CA GLU A 116 1.37 -34.49 4.70
C GLU A 116 0.12 -33.77 5.24
N ARG A 117 0.03 -33.58 6.56
CA ARG A 117 -1.06 -32.84 7.20
C ARG A 117 -1.09 -31.37 6.78
N LEU A 118 0.08 -30.71 6.77
CA LEU A 118 0.20 -29.32 6.32
C LEU A 118 -0.19 -29.17 4.84
N ILE A 119 0.23 -30.11 3.99
CA ILE A 119 -0.16 -30.15 2.57
C ILE A 119 -1.67 -30.36 2.43
N ALA A 120 -2.27 -31.26 3.21
CA ALA A 120 -3.71 -31.52 3.15
C ALA A 120 -4.56 -30.31 3.55
N GLN A 121 -4.11 -29.49 4.50
CA GLN A 121 -4.83 -28.30 4.96
C GLN A 121 -4.70 -27.14 3.97
N TYR A 122 -3.48 -26.84 3.51
CA TYR A 122 -3.20 -25.57 2.82
C TYR A 122 -3.00 -25.68 1.30
N CYS A 123 -2.88 -26.89 0.75
CA CYS A 123 -2.72 -27.08 -0.69
C CYS A 123 -4.08 -27.22 -1.39
N PRO A 124 -4.38 -26.44 -2.45
CA PRO A 124 -5.57 -26.62 -3.29
C PRO A 124 -5.66 -28.06 -3.82
N SER A 125 -6.87 -28.52 -4.17
CA SER A 125 -7.13 -29.91 -4.57
C SER A 125 -6.35 -30.34 -5.82
N ASP A 126 -6.09 -29.41 -6.75
CA ASP A 126 -5.59 -29.69 -8.10
C ASP A 126 -4.09 -30.11 -8.15
N PRO A 127 -3.13 -29.47 -7.42
CA PRO A 127 -1.73 -29.93 -7.40
C PRO A 127 -1.39 -30.91 -6.25
N ARG A 128 -2.35 -31.27 -5.38
CA ARG A 128 -2.06 -31.98 -4.12
C ARG A 128 -1.36 -33.33 -4.30
N ALA A 129 -1.79 -34.14 -5.26
CA ALA A 129 -1.23 -35.47 -5.50
C ALA A 129 0.20 -35.41 -6.10
N GLU A 130 0.45 -34.41 -6.95
CA GLU A 130 1.77 -34.16 -7.54
C GLU A 130 2.78 -33.68 -6.48
N ILE A 131 2.34 -32.82 -5.53
CA ILE A 131 3.17 -32.33 -4.43
C ILE A 131 3.47 -33.43 -3.41
N LEU A 132 2.50 -34.28 -3.07
CA LEU A 132 2.74 -35.38 -2.13
C LEU A 132 3.76 -36.39 -2.68
N SER A 133 3.83 -36.54 -4.00
CA SER A 133 4.72 -37.47 -4.70
C SER A 133 6.02 -36.86 -5.19
N SER A 134 6.24 -35.54 -5.02
CA SER A 134 7.45 -34.87 -5.46
C SER A 134 8.63 -35.06 -4.50
N GLU A 135 9.84 -35.14 -5.04
CA GLU A 135 11.08 -35.13 -4.23
C GLU A 135 11.22 -33.84 -3.40
N THR A 136 10.56 -32.75 -3.80
CA THR A 136 10.54 -31.51 -3.03
C THR A 136 9.80 -31.64 -1.70
N ASN A 137 8.80 -32.53 -1.59
CA ASN A 137 8.14 -32.85 -0.33
C ASN A 137 9.16 -33.31 0.72
N GLU A 138 10.18 -34.07 0.32
CA GLU A 138 11.27 -34.58 1.17
C GLU A 138 12.10 -33.46 1.84
N THR A 139 12.05 -32.24 1.29
CA THR A 139 12.83 -31.07 1.70
C THR A 139 12.03 -29.97 2.35
N VAL A 140 10.73 -30.17 2.59
CA VAL A 140 9.84 -29.15 3.15
C VAL A 140 10.18 -28.85 4.62
N TRP A 141 10.80 -27.70 4.83
CA TRP A 141 10.77 -26.89 6.06
C TRP A 141 9.38 -26.21 6.15
N SER A 142 8.86 -25.84 7.34
CA SER A 142 7.43 -25.45 7.53
C SER A 142 7.13 -23.94 7.65
N GLY A 143 5.98 -23.46 7.02
CA GLY A 143 5.02 -22.23 6.98
C GLY A 143 4.92 -20.95 6.01
N ARG A 144 5.31 -20.88 4.72
CA ARG A 144 5.13 -19.88 3.67
C ARG A 144 4.04 -20.59 2.88
N ILE A 145 2.93 -19.92 2.66
CA ILE A 145 1.92 -20.46 1.76
C ILE A 145 1.85 -19.44 0.65
N SER A 146 2.77 -19.57 -0.31
CA SER A 146 2.48 -19.12 -1.66
C SER A 146 2.34 -20.36 -2.53
N VAL A 147 1.12 -20.62 -2.96
CA VAL A 147 0.89 -21.49 -4.11
C VAL A 147 1.10 -20.58 -5.32
N ASP A 148 2.32 -20.53 -5.84
CA ASP A 148 2.53 -19.95 -7.15
C ASP A 148 2.05 -20.97 -8.20
N VAL A 149 0.78 -20.84 -8.59
CA VAL A 149 0.11 -21.69 -9.60
C VAL A 149 0.86 -21.64 -10.94
N VAL A 150 1.64 -20.59 -11.18
CA VAL A 150 2.40 -20.40 -12.43
C VAL A 150 3.66 -21.27 -12.49
N HIS A 151 4.27 -21.62 -11.35
CA HIS A 151 5.59 -22.30 -11.30
C HIS A 151 5.61 -23.66 -10.58
N ARG A 152 4.46 -24.16 -10.08
CA ARG A 152 4.33 -25.47 -9.40
C ARG A 152 5.36 -25.70 -8.27
N ARG A 153 5.59 -24.71 -7.39
CA ARG A 153 6.50 -24.83 -6.24
C ARG A 153 5.77 -24.56 -4.92
N MET A 154 6.14 -25.31 -3.87
CA MET A 154 5.74 -25.08 -2.48
C MET A 154 6.98 -24.81 -1.64
N ALA A 155 6.93 -23.82 -0.75
CA ALA A 155 7.93 -23.56 0.28
C ALA A 155 7.17 -23.14 1.52
N ILE A 156 7.45 -23.73 2.70
CA ILE A 156 6.70 -23.47 3.92
C ILE A 156 7.71 -22.81 5.03
N SER A 157 7.57 -21.58 5.65
CA SER A 157 7.96 -20.95 7.00
C SER A 157 6.91 -20.52 8.16
N ILE A 158 6.63 -21.24 9.27
CA ILE A 158 5.56 -20.88 10.27
C ILE A 158 6.13 -19.76 11.15
N SER A 159 5.67 -18.53 10.92
CA SER A 159 6.06 -17.38 11.74
C SER A 159 5.05 -17.15 12.88
N PRO A 160 5.52 -16.75 14.09
CA PRO A 160 4.71 -16.26 15.21
C PRO A 160 3.76 -15.08 14.92
N ARG A 161 3.76 -14.47 13.72
CA ARG A 161 2.86 -13.35 13.38
C ARG A 161 2.10 -13.53 12.06
N ALA A 162 2.58 -14.35 11.13
CA ALA A 162 1.88 -14.48 9.83
C ALA A 162 0.49 -15.10 9.97
N HIS A 163 0.27 -15.90 11.02
CA HIS A 163 -0.83 -16.84 11.09
C HIS A 163 -1.34 -17.10 12.52
N PRO A 164 -1.62 -16.14 13.42
CA PRO A 164 -2.39 -16.46 14.63
C PRO A 164 -3.66 -17.22 14.25
N ASP A 165 -4.41 -16.69 13.26
CA ASP A 165 -5.58 -17.35 12.70
C ASP A 165 -5.29 -18.74 12.14
N GLN A 166 -4.15 -18.99 11.47
CA GLN A 166 -3.85 -20.33 10.95
C GLN A 166 -3.17 -21.25 11.96
N MET A 167 -2.49 -20.72 12.98
CA MET A 167 -2.00 -21.47 14.12
C MET A 167 -3.19 -21.92 14.97
N GLU A 168 -4.16 -21.03 15.18
CA GLU A 168 -5.48 -21.33 15.74
C GLU A 168 -6.24 -22.33 14.86
N GLU A 169 -6.25 -22.17 13.52
CA GLU A 169 -6.84 -23.12 12.56
C GLU A 169 -6.17 -24.50 12.63
N LEU A 170 -4.85 -24.53 12.79
CA LEU A 170 -4.09 -25.76 13.01
C LEU A 170 -4.35 -26.38 14.38
N GLY A 171 -4.87 -25.60 15.33
CA GLY A 171 -5.08 -26.00 16.72
C GLY A 171 -3.82 -25.94 17.58
N ILE A 172 -2.87 -25.05 17.27
CA ILE A 172 -1.70 -24.77 18.11
C ILE A 172 -2.19 -24.03 19.38
N PRO A 173 -1.87 -24.53 20.59
CA PRO A 173 -2.30 -23.89 21.82
C PRO A 173 -1.70 -22.48 22.01
N ASP A 174 -2.45 -21.56 22.60
CA ASP A 174 -2.03 -20.18 22.92
C ASP A 174 -0.70 -20.13 23.68
N GLN A 175 -0.47 -21.08 24.59
CA GLN A 175 0.77 -21.16 25.36
C GLN A 175 1.99 -21.45 24.46
N ASN A 176 1.84 -22.27 23.42
CA ASN A 176 2.91 -22.52 22.45
C ASN A 176 3.16 -21.27 21.59
N MET A 177 2.10 -20.61 21.12
CA MET A 177 2.22 -19.37 20.32
C MET A 177 2.93 -18.27 21.12
N ARG A 178 2.56 -18.10 22.39
CA ARG A 178 3.25 -17.23 23.34
C ARG A 178 4.73 -17.59 23.47
N GLY A 179 5.03 -18.87 23.68
CA GLY A 179 6.40 -19.36 23.79
C GLY A 179 7.25 -19.06 22.55
N TYR A 180 6.66 -19.16 21.35
CA TYR A 180 7.34 -18.78 20.11
C TYR A 180 7.69 -17.29 20.06
N ALA A 181 6.74 -16.41 20.42
CA ALA A 181 6.97 -14.97 20.45
C ALA A 181 8.07 -14.59 21.45
N GLU A 182 8.13 -15.27 22.61
CA GLU A 182 9.17 -15.09 23.61
C GLU A 182 10.56 -15.53 23.10
N VAL A 183 10.67 -16.62 22.34
CA VAL A 183 11.95 -17.06 21.75
C VAL A 183 12.45 -16.08 20.68
N VAL A 184 11.57 -15.52 19.86
CA VAL A 184 11.93 -14.46 18.92
C VAL A 184 12.43 -13.23 19.69
N ALA A 185 11.76 -12.84 20.77
CA ALA A 185 12.15 -11.71 21.61
C ALA A 185 13.53 -11.91 22.25
N GLU A 186 13.80 -13.09 22.81
CA GLU A 186 15.11 -13.44 23.39
C GLU A 186 16.22 -13.37 22.34
N THR A 187 15.92 -13.90 21.16
CA THR A 187 16.88 -13.97 20.05
C THR A 187 17.24 -12.57 19.57
N LEU A 188 16.25 -11.71 19.33
CA LEU A 188 16.48 -10.32 18.89
C LEU A 188 17.21 -9.51 19.96
N ALA A 189 16.84 -9.62 21.24
CA ALA A 189 17.56 -8.94 22.31
C ALA A 189 19.03 -9.37 22.36
N THR A 190 19.31 -10.67 22.15
CA THR A 190 20.67 -11.18 22.08
C THR A 190 21.43 -10.64 20.86
N MET A 191 20.79 -10.62 19.68
CA MET A 191 21.37 -10.09 18.45
C MET A 191 21.71 -8.60 18.57
N HIS A 192 20.79 -7.80 19.12
CA HIS A 192 20.96 -6.37 19.30
C HIS A 192 22.05 -6.05 20.34
N TRP A 193 22.00 -6.66 21.52
CA TRP A 193 22.81 -6.19 22.66
C TRP A 193 24.10 -6.97 22.90
N VAL A 194 24.15 -8.23 22.46
CA VAL A 194 25.35 -9.08 22.58
C VAL A 194 26.09 -9.13 21.26
N VAL A 195 25.39 -9.53 20.20
CA VAL A 195 26.01 -9.66 18.88
C VAL A 195 26.25 -8.28 18.25
N ARG A 196 25.46 -7.25 18.59
CA ARG A 196 25.51 -5.89 18.01
C ARG A 196 25.24 -5.87 16.51
N VAL A 197 24.16 -6.52 16.11
CA VAL A 197 23.65 -6.52 14.72
C VAL A 197 22.17 -6.17 14.71
N ASP A 198 21.69 -5.60 13.60
CA ASP A 198 20.31 -5.12 13.43
C ASP A 198 19.26 -6.23 13.18
N ALA A 199 19.72 -7.46 12.99
CA ALA A 199 18.89 -8.61 12.64
C ALA A 199 18.04 -8.44 11.37
N ASN A 200 18.52 -7.70 10.37
CA ASN A 200 17.83 -7.51 9.09
C ASN A 200 17.82 -8.80 8.22
N ASP A 201 16.65 -9.10 7.63
CA ASP A 201 16.29 -10.28 6.80
C ASP A 201 16.43 -11.65 7.50
N VAL A 202 16.43 -11.68 8.84
CA VAL A 202 16.54 -12.93 9.61
C VAL A 202 15.25 -13.72 9.58
N GLU A 203 15.34 -14.99 9.21
CA GLU A 203 14.21 -15.92 9.17
C GLU A 203 14.15 -16.83 10.40
N PHE A 204 12.93 -17.03 10.93
CA PHE A 204 12.63 -17.98 11.99
C PHE A 204 11.78 -19.13 11.44
N VAL A 205 12.20 -20.36 11.68
CA VAL A 205 11.51 -21.57 11.18
C VAL A 205 11.29 -22.59 12.28
N LEU A 206 10.17 -23.30 12.23
CA LEU A 206 9.94 -24.48 13.07
C LEU A 206 10.43 -25.72 12.32
N ALA A 207 11.15 -26.60 13.02
CA ALA A 207 11.70 -27.83 12.47
C ALA A 207 11.90 -28.88 13.58
N SER A 208 12.18 -30.13 13.19
CA SER A 208 12.46 -31.17 14.18
C SER A 208 13.69 -30.78 15.02
N PRO A 209 13.72 -31.14 16.31
CA PRO A 209 14.87 -30.87 17.17
C PRO A 209 16.11 -31.62 16.65
N ASP A 210 17.30 -31.12 16.99
CA ASP A 210 18.56 -31.77 16.60
C ASP A 210 18.64 -33.18 17.23
N SER A 211 18.91 -34.20 16.40
CA SER A 211 18.96 -35.61 16.82
C SER A 211 20.38 -36.15 16.96
N ASP A 212 21.40 -35.41 16.49
CA ASP A 212 22.82 -35.81 16.50
C ASP A 212 23.59 -35.25 17.71
N GLY A 213 22.99 -35.35 18.90
CA GLY A 213 23.68 -35.02 20.15
C GLY A 213 24.53 -36.19 20.64
N ASP A 214 25.85 -36.13 20.43
CA ASP A 214 26.80 -36.72 21.38
C ASP A 214 26.37 -36.31 22.81
N GLY A 215 26.39 -37.27 23.73
CA GLY A 215 25.65 -37.29 24.99
C GLY A 215 26.00 -36.26 26.08
N GLU A 216 26.27 -35.00 25.75
CA GLU A 216 26.55 -33.92 26.70
C GLU A 216 25.74 -32.63 26.43
N LYS A 217 24.45 -32.76 26.12
CA LYS A 217 23.49 -31.69 26.43
C LYS A 217 22.52 -32.19 27.47
N GLY A 218 22.58 -31.55 28.65
CA GLY A 218 21.66 -31.79 29.75
C GLY A 218 20.21 -31.74 29.26
N LYS A 219 19.41 -32.68 29.76
CA LYS A 219 17.96 -32.66 29.66
C LYS A 219 17.43 -31.31 30.15
N GLY A 220 17.13 -30.42 29.21
CA GLY A 220 16.56 -29.10 29.46
C GLY A 220 15.74 -28.62 28.25
N GLU A 221 14.49 -29.06 28.20
CA GLU A 221 13.31 -28.30 27.73
C GLU A 221 13.38 -27.35 26.50
N SER A 222 14.13 -27.62 25.43
CA SER A 222 14.15 -26.74 24.23
C SER A 222 13.29 -27.23 23.05
N GLY A 223 12.20 -27.95 23.31
CA GLY A 223 11.30 -28.44 22.27
C GLY A 223 9.84 -28.35 22.68
N TRP A 224 8.98 -27.97 21.74
CA TRP A 224 7.53 -27.99 21.90
C TRP A 224 6.94 -29.26 21.29
N GLU A 225 5.83 -29.72 21.87
CA GLU A 225 5.00 -30.77 21.28
C GLU A 225 3.57 -30.24 21.17
N ASN A 226 3.03 -30.23 19.94
CA ASN A 226 1.65 -29.85 19.66
C ASN A 226 1.16 -30.54 18.38
N VAL A 227 0.15 -29.99 17.72
CA VAL A 227 -0.40 -30.48 16.45
C VAL A 227 0.61 -30.68 15.32
N LEU A 228 1.79 -30.05 15.41
CA LEU A 228 2.91 -30.21 14.48
C LEU A 228 3.86 -31.39 14.84
N GLY A 229 3.65 -32.04 15.99
CA GLY A 229 4.57 -33.02 16.58
C GLY A 229 5.66 -32.34 17.42
N GLN A 230 6.72 -33.09 17.76
CA GLN A 230 7.87 -32.55 18.48
C GLN A 230 8.73 -31.67 17.55
N HIS A 231 9.01 -30.44 17.97
CA HIS A 231 9.76 -29.47 17.16
C HIS A 231 10.45 -28.40 18.01
N ALA A 232 11.38 -27.68 17.39
CA ALA A 232 12.10 -26.55 17.94
C ALA A 232 12.13 -25.39 16.93
N MET A 233 12.51 -24.20 17.40
CA MET A 233 12.65 -23.02 16.56
C MET A 233 14.11 -22.86 16.13
N TRP A 234 14.31 -22.62 14.85
CA TRP A 234 15.61 -22.40 14.23
C TRP A 234 15.67 -21.02 13.59
N MET A 235 16.87 -20.45 13.53
CA MET A 235 17.14 -19.16 12.90
C MET A 235 18.15 -19.30 11.76
N LEU A 236 17.91 -18.61 10.65
CA LEU A 236 18.74 -18.63 9.44
C LEU A 236 18.61 -17.33 8.62
N ASP A 237 19.36 -17.25 7.52
CA ASP A 237 19.52 -16.08 6.61
C ASP A 237 20.08 -14.83 7.31
N PHE A 238 21.41 -14.73 7.36
CA PHE A 238 22.10 -13.60 7.99
C PHE A 238 22.75 -12.66 6.97
N ASP A 239 22.36 -12.76 5.69
CA ASP A 239 23.06 -12.11 4.59
C ASP A 239 22.86 -10.59 4.55
N LEU A 240 21.76 -10.06 5.11
CA LEU A 240 21.52 -8.62 5.27
C LEU A 240 21.77 -8.06 6.66
N CYS A 241 22.12 -8.90 7.62
CA CYS A 241 22.47 -8.43 8.95
C CYS A 241 23.65 -7.46 8.85
N SER A 242 23.48 -6.27 9.40
CA SER A 242 24.50 -5.22 9.46
C SER A 242 24.89 -4.95 10.89
N ASP A 243 26.09 -4.39 11.10
CA ASP A 243 26.50 -3.98 12.43
C ASP A 243 25.60 -2.85 12.94
N MET A 244 25.28 -2.91 14.23
CA MET A 244 24.39 -1.96 14.90
C MET A 244 25.18 -1.15 15.92
N ALA A 245 25.07 0.18 15.86
CA ALA A 245 25.65 1.07 16.85
C ALA A 245 24.89 0.97 18.19
N MET A 246 25.57 1.20 19.32
CA MET A 246 24.95 1.19 20.66
C MET A 246 24.43 2.59 21.04
N ASP A 247 23.66 3.20 20.15
CA ASP A 247 23.07 4.53 20.27
C ASP A 247 21.67 4.58 19.62
N GLU A 248 21.05 5.76 19.60
CA GLU A 248 19.71 5.96 19.03
C GLU A 248 19.64 5.61 17.53
N ALA A 249 20.68 5.94 16.76
CA ALA A 249 20.74 5.63 15.33
C ALA A 249 20.79 4.11 15.08
N GLY A 250 21.53 3.36 15.91
CA GLY A 250 21.50 1.90 15.86
C GLY A 250 20.13 1.33 16.23
N VAL A 251 19.41 1.93 17.19
CA VAL A 251 18.03 1.54 17.52
C VAL A 251 17.09 1.77 16.33
N GLU A 252 17.15 2.93 15.69
CA GLU A 252 16.34 3.23 14.50
C GLU A 252 16.61 2.22 13.37
N GLN A 253 17.87 1.84 13.16
CA GLN A 253 18.26 0.80 12.21
C GLN A 253 17.61 -0.55 12.55
N ALA A 254 17.63 -0.97 13.82
CA ALA A 254 16.99 -2.21 14.25
C ALA A 254 15.47 -2.16 14.15
N VAL A 255 14.84 -1.01 14.43
CA VAL A 255 13.39 -0.81 14.22
C VAL A 255 13.03 -0.96 12.74
N ALA A 256 13.83 -0.36 11.85
CA ALA A 256 13.65 -0.51 10.41
C ALA A 256 13.80 -1.98 9.96
N ALA A 257 14.80 -2.70 10.48
CA ALA A 257 14.96 -4.13 10.25
C ALA A 257 13.76 -4.94 10.78
N PHE A 258 13.23 -4.59 11.96
CA PHE A 258 12.06 -5.22 12.55
C PHE A 258 10.82 -5.15 11.66
N TRP A 259 10.55 -4.00 11.04
CA TRP A 259 9.41 -3.83 10.13
C TRP A 259 9.66 -4.43 8.74
N LYS A 260 10.91 -4.45 8.26
CA LYS A 260 11.30 -5.14 7.01
C LYS A 260 11.15 -6.65 7.09
N ASN A 261 11.43 -7.24 8.25
CA ASN A 261 11.34 -8.68 8.47
C ASN A 261 9.91 -9.15 8.75
N ASP A 262 8.91 -8.32 8.44
CA ASP A 262 7.54 -8.77 8.36
C ASP A 262 7.42 -9.85 7.25
N PRO A 263 6.94 -11.06 7.56
CA PRO A 263 5.98 -11.36 8.61
C PRO A 263 6.54 -12.06 9.87
N PHE A 264 7.85 -12.15 10.09
CA PHE A 264 8.46 -13.07 11.08
C PHE A 264 8.25 -12.70 12.55
N TYR A 265 8.05 -11.43 12.90
CA TYR A 265 8.07 -10.92 14.29
C TYR A 265 6.68 -10.54 14.82
N PRO A 266 6.33 -10.55 16.13
CA PRO A 266 4.98 -10.19 16.65
C PRO A 266 4.55 -8.71 16.51
N ARG A 267 3.27 -8.34 16.23
CA ARG A 267 2.80 -6.94 15.90
C ARG A 267 2.40 -6.18 17.16
N PRO A 268 2.82 -4.90 17.33
CA PRO A 268 2.38 -4.04 18.43
C PRO A 268 0.93 -3.57 18.27
N GLU A 269 0.00 -4.51 18.15
CA GLU A 269 -1.44 -4.22 18.07
C GLU A 269 -2.07 -4.16 19.47
N GLU A 270 -3.01 -3.25 19.66
CA GLU A 270 -3.75 -3.10 20.92
C GLU A 270 -4.49 -4.41 21.26
N GLY A 271 -4.22 -4.98 22.44
CA GLY A 271 -4.79 -6.25 22.88
C GLY A 271 -4.07 -7.51 22.39
N SER A 272 -2.99 -7.40 21.62
CA SER A 272 -2.20 -8.54 21.14
C SER A 272 -1.46 -9.24 22.29
N LEU A 273 -1.86 -10.47 22.60
CA LEU A 273 -1.19 -11.32 23.60
C LEU A 273 0.25 -11.67 23.20
N LEU A 274 0.50 -11.88 21.91
CA LEU A 274 1.81 -12.24 21.39
C LEU A 274 2.79 -11.07 21.48
N TRP A 275 2.34 -9.85 21.20
CA TRP A 275 3.17 -8.67 21.39
C TRP A 275 3.47 -8.40 22.85
N LYS A 276 2.48 -8.55 23.73
CA LYS A 276 2.70 -8.41 25.17
C LYS A 276 3.80 -9.37 25.65
N ALA A 277 3.74 -10.63 25.23
CA ALA A 277 4.75 -11.63 25.56
C ALA A 277 6.12 -11.30 24.96
N PHE A 278 6.16 -10.88 23.69
CA PHE A 278 7.38 -10.43 23.03
C PHE A 278 8.03 -9.26 23.77
N ARG A 279 7.26 -8.21 24.06
CA ARG A 279 7.70 -6.99 24.73
C ARG A 279 8.27 -7.28 26.11
N GLU A 280 7.53 -8.03 26.93
CA GLU A 280 7.95 -8.42 28.28
C GLU A 280 9.26 -9.21 28.22
N MET A 281 9.34 -10.20 27.32
CA MET A 281 10.52 -11.06 27.19
C MET A 281 11.73 -10.33 26.58
N TYR A 282 11.51 -9.44 25.61
CA TYR A 282 12.57 -8.66 24.97
C TYR A 282 13.25 -7.75 25.99
N LEU A 283 12.47 -7.02 26.78
CA LEU A 283 12.99 -6.13 27.82
C LEU A 283 13.67 -6.91 28.95
N ALA A 284 13.05 -8.01 29.41
CA ALA A 284 13.64 -8.87 30.45
C ALA A 284 14.97 -9.48 29.97
N THR A 285 15.04 -9.93 28.72
CA THR A 285 16.27 -10.48 28.15
C THR A 285 17.31 -9.41 27.95
N SER A 286 16.93 -8.24 27.45
CA SER A 286 17.82 -7.08 27.32
C SER A 286 18.46 -6.72 28.66
N GLN A 287 17.68 -6.72 29.75
CA GLN A 287 18.21 -6.48 31.10
C GLN A 287 19.22 -7.55 31.54
N ARG A 288 18.96 -8.83 31.23
CA ARG A 288 19.86 -9.94 31.57
C ARG A 288 21.17 -9.90 30.77
N VAL A 289 21.09 -9.73 29.45
CA VAL A 289 22.28 -9.83 28.57
C VAL A 289 23.21 -8.62 28.66
N VAL A 290 22.68 -7.44 28.99
CA VAL A 290 23.48 -6.22 29.17
C VAL A 290 24.43 -6.33 30.36
N GLY A 291 24.11 -7.17 31.36
CA GLY A 291 24.99 -7.45 32.50
C GLY A 291 26.17 -8.40 32.21
N VAL A 292 26.16 -9.11 31.07
CA VAL A 292 27.11 -10.21 30.77
C VAL A 292 28.23 -9.77 29.80
N GLY A 293 28.09 -8.63 29.11
CA GLY A 293 29.00 -8.20 28.03
C GLY A 293 29.75 -6.89 28.27
N ASP A 294 30.93 -7.00 28.88
CA ASP A 294 32.11 -6.10 28.87
C ASP A 294 31.93 -4.56 28.90
N GLY A 295 32.48 -3.96 29.97
CA GLY A 295 33.57 -2.96 29.96
C GLY A 295 33.38 -1.56 29.35
N ASP A 296 32.51 -1.39 28.35
CA ASP A 296 32.34 -0.13 27.62
C ASP A 296 30.90 0.39 27.70
N GLY A 297 30.70 1.33 28.62
CA GLY A 297 29.47 2.09 28.85
C GLY A 297 28.60 1.57 30.00
N PRO A 298 27.92 2.45 30.78
CA PRO A 298 27.05 2.02 31.88
C PRO A 298 25.88 1.21 31.32
N GLY A 299 25.68 -0.02 31.82
CA GLY A 299 24.59 -0.91 31.39
C GLY A 299 23.20 -0.26 31.40
N ASP A 300 23.02 0.77 32.23
CA ASP A 300 21.82 1.61 32.27
C ASP A 300 21.47 2.21 30.89
N ARG A 301 22.46 2.66 30.11
CA ARG A 301 22.23 3.28 28.79
C ARG A 301 21.74 2.27 27.76
N ARG A 302 22.24 1.03 27.75
CA ARG A 302 21.77 -0.01 26.80
C ARG A 302 20.35 -0.46 27.14
N LEU A 303 19.98 -0.46 28.42
CA LEU A 303 18.60 -0.73 28.83
C LEU A 303 17.63 0.37 28.39
N GLU A 304 18.05 1.65 28.43
CA GLU A 304 17.28 2.76 27.87
C GLU A 304 17.08 2.61 26.36
N LEU A 305 18.12 2.24 25.61
CA LEU A 305 18.02 1.96 24.17
C LEU A 305 17.08 0.78 23.85
N ALA A 306 17.06 -0.26 24.70
CA ALA A 306 16.12 -1.37 24.56
C ALA A 306 14.66 -0.95 24.77
N LYS A 307 14.40 -0.02 25.70
CA LYS A 307 13.07 0.59 25.86
C LYS A 307 12.71 1.44 24.64
N LEU A 308 13.65 2.26 24.17
CA LEU A 308 13.46 3.07 22.96
C LEU A 308 13.12 2.20 21.74
N PHE A 309 13.78 1.05 21.56
CA PHE A 309 13.44 0.10 20.49
C PHE A 309 11.96 -0.33 20.57
N VAL A 310 11.50 -0.75 21.75
CA VAL A 310 10.10 -1.16 21.95
C VAL A 310 9.16 0.02 21.67
N ASP A 311 9.46 1.20 22.22
CA ASP A 311 8.62 2.40 22.06
C ASP A 311 8.50 2.83 20.59
N LEU A 312 9.60 2.77 19.83
CA LEU A 312 9.60 3.08 18.39
C LEU A 312 8.92 2.00 17.56
N VAL A 313 9.04 0.72 17.93
CA VAL A 313 8.21 -0.33 17.33
C VAL A 313 6.74 -0.07 17.66
N GLU A 314 6.35 0.26 18.88
CA GLU A 314 4.94 0.52 19.21
C GLU A 314 4.35 1.72 18.46
N GLN A 315 5.17 2.70 18.06
CA GLN A 315 4.76 3.80 17.19
C GLN A 315 4.43 3.38 15.75
N GLY A 316 4.91 2.22 15.31
CA GLY A 316 4.67 1.67 13.97
C GLY A 316 5.58 2.26 12.88
N PRO A 317 5.52 1.72 11.66
CA PRO A 317 6.27 2.25 10.54
C PRO A 317 5.69 3.61 10.17
N LEU A 318 6.55 4.62 10.27
CA LEU A 318 6.16 6.00 10.04
C LEU A 318 6.14 6.31 8.54
N LEU A 319 5.22 7.20 8.13
CA LEU A 319 5.18 7.75 6.78
C LEU A 319 6.29 8.79 6.56
N ASP A 320 7.43 8.68 7.25
CA ASP A 320 8.44 9.75 7.35
C ASP A 320 9.00 10.15 6.00
N ASP A 321 9.30 9.19 5.12
CA ASP A 321 9.73 9.50 3.75
C ASP A 321 8.62 10.20 2.95
N PHE A 322 7.38 9.75 3.11
CA PHE A 322 6.24 10.38 2.45
C PHE A 322 6.03 11.81 2.97
N GLU A 323 6.16 12.03 4.27
CA GLU A 323 6.04 13.34 4.91
C GLU A 323 7.24 14.25 4.62
N ALA A 324 8.43 13.69 4.45
CA ALA A 324 9.59 14.40 3.96
C ALA A 324 9.32 14.95 2.54
N ILE A 325 8.82 14.11 1.63
CA ILE A 325 8.58 14.47 0.22
C ILE A 325 7.35 15.40 0.06
N TYR A 326 6.24 15.10 0.72
CA TYR A 326 4.95 15.76 0.50
C TYR A 326 4.45 16.64 1.65
N GLY A 327 5.07 16.58 2.82
CA GLY A 327 4.67 17.31 4.01
C GLY A 327 5.01 18.80 3.95
N PHE A 328 5.67 19.31 4.99
CA PHE A 328 5.94 20.74 5.15
C PHE A 328 7.36 21.16 4.76
N ASN A 329 8.14 20.25 4.17
CA ASN A 329 9.48 20.57 3.66
C ASN A 329 9.39 21.57 2.49
N LYS A 330 10.01 22.74 2.66
CA LYS A 330 9.98 23.83 1.67
C LYS A 330 11.00 23.65 0.55
N ALA A 331 12.04 22.85 0.76
CA ALA A 331 13.12 22.59 -0.18
C ALA A 331 12.87 21.35 -1.07
N ILE A 332 11.71 20.71 -0.96
CA ILE A 332 11.23 19.71 -1.92
C ILE A 332 10.07 20.31 -2.72
N GLU A 333 10.32 20.62 -3.99
CA GLU A 333 9.40 21.41 -4.84
C GLU A 333 8.84 20.62 -6.01
N LYS A 334 7.89 21.21 -6.75
CA LYS A 334 7.39 20.60 -7.99
C LYS A 334 8.35 20.85 -9.15
N ASN A 335 8.39 19.92 -10.10
CA ASN A 335 9.22 19.98 -11.30
C ASN A 335 8.42 20.39 -12.55
N GLU A 336 8.99 20.16 -13.74
CA GLU A 336 8.43 20.54 -15.05
C GLU A 336 7.21 19.72 -15.48
N PHE A 337 6.92 18.59 -14.82
CA PHE A 337 5.67 17.83 -15.02
C PHE A 337 4.42 18.72 -14.94
N TYR A 338 4.45 19.71 -14.05
CA TYR A 338 3.32 20.61 -13.78
C TYR A 338 3.15 21.72 -14.82
N ASP A 339 3.99 21.75 -15.86
CA ASP A 339 3.81 22.66 -17.01
C ASP A 339 2.93 22.07 -18.13
N PHE A 340 2.38 20.86 -17.94
CA PHE A 340 1.50 20.23 -18.93
C PHE A 340 0.38 21.16 -19.39
N GLY A 341 0.22 21.29 -20.72
CA GLY A 341 -0.87 22.03 -21.33
C GLY A 341 -0.72 23.56 -21.24
N ARG A 342 0.42 24.07 -20.74
CA ARG A 342 0.71 25.50 -20.71
C ARG A 342 1.32 25.96 -22.04
N ASN A 343 0.68 26.93 -22.68
CA ASN A 343 1.36 27.77 -23.65
C ASN A 343 2.33 28.70 -22.91
N ARG A 344 3.63 28.59 -23.18
CA ARG A 344 4.65 29.51 -22.66
C ARG A 344 4.29 30.94 -23.11
N GLY A 345 3.76 31.76 -22.21
CA GLY A 345 3.66 33.22 -22.39
C GLY A 345 2.32 33.94 -22.12
N SER A 346 1.20 33.30 -21.73
CA SER A 346 -0.08 34.06 -21.63
C SER A 346 -1.00 33.81 -20.44
N ARG A 347 -0.83 32.76 -19.62
CA ARG A 347 -1.69 32.52 -18.44
C ARG A 347 -0.88 32.34 -17.16
N PRO A 348 -1.32 32.94 -16.04
CA PRO A 348 -0.74 32.64 -14.72
C PRO A 348 -0.94 31.16 -14.41
N GLU A 349 0.03 30.56 -13.73
CA GLU A 349 -0.08 29.17 -13.27
C GLU A 349 -1.26 29.00 -12.31
N SER A 350 -1.91 27.84 -12.31
CA SER A 350 -2.93 27.49 -11.31
C SER A 350 -2.30 27.07 -9.99
N ILE A 351 -3.09 26.92 -8.93
CA ILE A 351 -2.63 26.36 -7.65
C ILE A 351 -2.02 24.97 -7.82
N PHE A 352 -2.58 24.14 -8.71
CA PHE A 352 -2.04 22.81 -9.01
C PHE A 352 -0.68 22.90 -9.71
N ALA A 353 -0.51 23.86 -10.63
CA ALA A 353 0.74 24.05 -11.37
C ALA A 353 1.81 24.82 -10.58
N ALA A 354 1.43 25.55 -9.52
CA ALA A 354 2.33 26.38 -8.72
C ALA A 354 3.48 25.58 -8.13
N LYS A 355 4.70 25.87 -8.60
CA LYS A 355 5.86 25.02 -8.33
C LYS A 355 6.49 25.27 -6.97
N THR A 356 6.64 26.54 -6.61
CA THR A 356 7.30 26.94 -5.37
C THR A 356 6.31 26.97 -4.20
N GLU A 357 6.81 26.76 -2.97
CA GLU A 357 5.96 26.87 -1.76
C GLU A 357 5.35 28.27 -1.66
N ALA A 358 6.14 29.31 -1.91
CA ALA A 358 5.71 30.70 -1.80
C ALA A 358 4.55 31.02 -2.78
N SER A 359 4.68 30.62 -4.06
CA SER A 359 3.62 30.81 -5.06
C SER A 359 2.37 30.01 -4.69
N HIS A 360 2.56 28.74 -4.29
CA HIS A 360 1.47 27.87 -3.89
C HIS A 360 0.70 28.42 -2.68
N ARG A 361 1.39 28.95 -1.67
CA ARG A 361 0.79 29.51 -0.46
C ARG A 361 -0.12 30.70 -0.78
N VAL A 362 0.34 31.62 -1.61
CA VAL A 362 -0.46 32.77 -2.06
C VAL A 362 -1.70 32.28 -2.80
N LYS A 363 -1.55 31.35 -3.75
CA LYS A 363 -2.66 30.81 -4.53
C LYS A 363 -3.65 30.02 -3.68
N LYS A 364 -3.17 29.22 -2.73
CA LYS A 364 -4.01 28.49 -1.78
C LYS A 364 -4.90 29.45 -1.00
N LYS A 365 -4.37 30.58 -0.53
CA LYS A 365 -5.17 31.60 0.16
C LYS A 365 -6.25 32.21 -0.75
N LYS A 366 -5.90 32.55 -2.00
CA LYS A 366 -6.87 33.07 -2.99
C LYS A 366 -7.96 32.07 -3.35
N VAL A 367 -7.60 30.80 -3.51
CA VAL A 367 -8.51 29.72 -3.97
C VAL A 367 -9.38 29.19 -2.85
N VAL A 368 -8.80 28.89 -1.68
CA VAL A 368 -9.48 28.14 -0.62
C VAL A 368 -10.34 29.05 0.25
N SER A 369 -9.78 30.17 0.74
CA SER A 369 -10.47 30.99 1.75
C SER A 369 -11.86 31.49 1.31
N PRO A 370 -12.07 31.95 0.06
CA PRO A 370 -13.38 32.48 -0.34
C PRO A 370 -14.42 31.39 -0.67
N ALA A 371 -14.01 30.16 -1.01
CA ALA A 371 -14.89 29.18 -1.66
C ALA A 371 -14.79 27.73 -1.18
N LEU A 372 -13.67 27.28 -0.62
CA LEU A 372 -13.42 25.87 -0.30
C LEU A 372 -13.16 25.60 1.19
N THR A 373 -13.53 26.54 2.07
CA THR A 373 -13.58 26.27 3.52
C THR A 373 -14.74 25.33 3.85
N SER A 374 -14.67 24.58 4.95
CA SER A 374 -15.74 23.62 5.34
C SER A 374 -17.11 24.30 5.41
N THR A 375 -17.18 25.53 5.94
CA THR A 375 -18.41 26.32 6.00
C THR A 375 -18.96 26.64 4.61
N ARG A 376 -18.10 27.01 3.65
CA ARG A 376 -18.52 27.29 2.27
C ARG A 376 -18.93 26.01 1.54
N VAL A 377 -18.19 24.92 1.71
CA VAL A 377 -18.50 23.62 1.12
C VAL A 377 -19.89 23.13 1.54
N ALA A 378 -20.26 23.30 2.81
CA ALA A 378 -21.60 22.95 3.29
C ALA A 378 -22.73 23.67 2.53
N THR A 379 -22.52 24.92 2.09
CA THR A 379 -23.51 25.69 1.32
C THR A 379 -23.77 25.13 -0.07
N TYR A 380 -22.88 24.28 -0.59
CA TYR A 380 -23.02 23.66 -1.91
C TYR A 380 -23.92 22.42 -1.92
N LYS A 381 -24.30 21.90 -0.75
CA LYS A 381 -25.12 20.69 -0.61
C LYS A 381 -26.39 20.69 -1.49
N PRO A 382 -27.20 21.78 -1.59
CA PRO A 382 -28.40 21.75 -2.44
C PRO A 382 -28.11 21.49 -3.92
N VAL A 383 -26.97 21.97 -4.43
CA VAL A 383 -26.53 21.72 -5.82
C VAL A 383 -26.14 20.25 -5.99
N ILE A 384 -25.45 19.68 -5.00
CA ILE A 384 -25.08 18.27 -4.99
C ILE A 384 -26.35 17.39 -4.96
N ASP A 385 -27.30 17.69 -4.08
CA ASP A 385 -28.56 16.96 -3.96
C ASP A 385 -29.38 16.99 -5.27
N LYS A 386 -29.42 18.15 -5.95
CA LYS A 386 -30.02 18.30 -7.29
C LYS A 386 -29.41 17.31 -8.28
N HIS A 387 -28.08 17.27 -8.39
CA HIS A 387 -27.39 16.38 -9.32
C HIS A 387 -27.47 14.92 -8.93
N VAL A 388 -27.54 14.60 -7.63
CA VAL A 388 -27.85 13.24 -7.16
C VAL A 388 -29.24 12.83 -7.65
N GLY A 389 -30.25 13.70 -7.57
CA GLY A 389 -31.56 13.45 -8.14
C GLY A 389 -31.51 13.12 -9.65
N ILE A 390 -30.69 13.85 -10.41
CA ILE A 390 -30.47 13.61 -11.85
C ILE A 390 -29.76 12.27 -12.08
N LEU A 391 -28.75 11.93 -11.28
CA LEU A 391 -28.07 10.63 -11.32
C LEU A 391 -29.06 9.48 -11.09
N LEU A 392 -29.90 9.57 -10.06
CA LEU A 392 -30.91 8.56 -9.75
C LEU A 392 -31.95 8.43 -10.88
N ALA A 393 -32.36 9.55 -11.49
CA ALA A 393 -33.26 9.55 -12.64
C ALA A 393 -32.62 8.87 -13.87
N ARG A 394 -31.36 9.18 -14.19
CA ARG A 394 -30.59 8.52 -15.26
C ARG A 394 -30.51 7.02 -15.05
N LEU A 395 -30.21 6.59 -13.82
CA LEU A 395 -30.15 5.18 -13.47
C LEU A 395 -31.51 4.48 -13.65
N ARG A 396 -32.60 5.07 -13.12
CA ARG A 396 -33.97 4.54 -13.30
C ARG A 396 -34.34 4.36 -14.78
N SER A 397 -34.03 5.34 -15.62
CA SER A 397 -34.32 5.28 -17.06
C SER A 397 -33.56 4.14 -17.73
N ARG A 398 -32.28 3.92 -17.40
CA ARG A 398 -31.51 2.80 -17.95
C ARG A 398 -31.99 1.44 -17.46
N LEU A 399 -32.41 1.35 -16.21
CA LEU A 399 -32.96 0.12 -15.65
C LEU A 399 -34.27 -0.28 -16.35
N LYS A 400 -35.15 0.69 -16.65
CA LYS A 400 -36.40 0.42 -17.41
C LYS A 400 -36.15 -0.13 -18.81
N VAL A 401 -35.25 0.51 -19.58
CA VAL A 401 -34.94 0.07 -20.96
C VAL A 401 -34.40 -1.37 -21.00
N SER A 402 -33.64 -1.77 -19.97
CA SER A 402 -33.06 -3.11 -19.89
C SER A 402 -34.08 -4.19 -19.51
N LEU A 403 -35.17 -3.83 -18.81
CA LEU A 403 -36.29 -4.74 -18.50
C LEU A 403 -37.19 -5.03 -19.72
N ASP A 404 -37.38 -4.05 -20.61
CA ASP A 404 -38.18 -4.21 -21.84
C ASP A 404 -37.48 -5.10 -22.89
N GLY A 405 -36.17 -5.34 -22.74
CA GLY A 405 -35.34 -6.12 -23.65
C GLY A 405 -35.02 -7.53 -23.14
N LYS A 406 -35.95 -8.49 -23.25
CA LYS A 406 -35.75 -9.97 -23.29
C LYS A 406 -34.68 -10.65 -22.39
N ASN A 407 -34.21 -10.05 -21.29
CA ASN A 407 -33.28 -10.70 -20.36
C ASN A 407 -33.98 -11.05 -19.04
N ASN A 408 -33.83 -12.31 -18.64
CA ASN A 408 -34.43 -12.93 -17.47
C ASN A 408 -34.05 -12.21 -16.16
N GLY A 409 -34.89 -11.29 -15.70
CA GLY A 409 -35.11 -10.98 -14.28
C GLY A 409 -34.05 -10.16 -13.53
N THR A 410 -32.86 -9.92 -14.08
CA THR A 410 -31.83 -9.08 -13.42
C THR A 410 -31.25 -8.01 -14.34
N THR A 411 -31.20 -6.77 -13.84
CA THR A 411 -30.85 -5.59 -14.64
C THR A 411 -29.43 -5.14 -14.34
N VAL A 412 -28.51 -5.46 -15.24
CA VAL A 412 -27.09 -5.09 -15.14
C VAL A 412 -26.83 -3.79 -15.90
N VAL A 413 -26.16 -2.83 -15.26
CA VAL A 413 -25.85 -1.50 -15.83
C VAL A 413 -24.37 -1.18 -15.63
N ASN A 414 -23.69 -0.70 -16.67
CA ASN A 414 -22.37 -0.11 -16.53
C ASN A 414 -22.47 1.31 -15.93
N MET A 415 -22.02 1.46 -14.69
CA MET A 415 -22.10 2.70 -13.91
C MET A 415 -21.03 3.73 -14.28
N ALA A 416 -19.88 3.32 -14.83
CA ALA A 416 -18.74 4.23 -15.02
C ALA A 416 -19.07 5.46 -15.91
N PRO A 417 -19.76 5.33 -17.07
CA PRO A 417 -20.12 6.48 -17.89
C PRO A 417 -21.14 7.42 -17.20
N ILE A 418 -22.08 6.85 -16.44
CA ILE A 418 -23.15 7.60 -15.76
C ILE A 418 -22.54 8.44 -14.63
N VAL A 419 -21.65 7.82 -13.86
CA VAL A 419 -20.91 8.46 -12.77
C VAL A 419 -20.01 9.58 -13.30
N HIS A 420 -19.36 9.40 -14.45
CA HIS A 420 -18.54 10.44 -15.06
C HIS A 420 -19.39 11.65 -15.51
N GLN A 421 -20.56 11.42 -16.12
CA GLN A 421 -21.48 12.49 -16.47
C GLN A 421 -21.97 13.23 -15.21
N PHE A 422 -22.37 12.50 -14.17
CA PHE A 422 -22.76 13.08 -12.88
C PHE A 422 -21.65 13.95 -12.28
N ALA A 423 -20.42 13.43 -12.20
CA ALA A 423 -19.31 14.17 -11.59
C ALA A 423 -18.99 15.45 -12.38
N LEU A 424 -19.03 15.41 -13.71
CA LEU A 424 -18.80 16.59 -14.53
C LEU A 424 -19.92 17.62 -14.40
N ASP A 425 -21.18 17.21 -14.57
CA ASP A 425 -22.33 18.13 -14.48
C ASP A 425 -22.39 18.80 -13.10
N THR A 426 -22.19 18.02 -12.03
CA THR A 426 -22.14 18.53 -10.65
C THR A 426 -21.03 19.56 -10.51
N MET A 427 -19.80 19.25 -10.92
CA MET A 427 -18.67 20.16 -10.79
C MET A 427 -18.83 21.43 -11.63
N LEU A 428 -19.41 21.36 -12.83
CA LEU A 428 -19.65 22.54 -13.66
C LEU A 428 -20.60 23.52 -12.98
N GLU A 429 -21.70 23.04 -12.41
CA GLU A 429 -22.64 23.89 -11.70
C GLU A 429 -22.07 24.40 -10.37
N LEU A 430 -21.28 23.59 -9.64
CA LEU A 430 -20.57 24.03 -8.44
C LEU A 430 -19.54 25.12 -8.73
N VAL A 431 -18.83 25.02 -9.85
CA VAL A 431 -17.80 25.99 -10.23
C VAL A 431 -18.43 27.29 -10.73
N PHE A 432 -19.36 27.21 -11.68
CA PHE A 432 -19.85 28.39 -12.41
C PHE A 432 -21.25 28.86 -12.00
N GLY A 433 -21.96 28.08 -11.19
CA GLY A 433 -23.36 28.33 -10.87
C GLY A 433 -24.31 27.99 -12.02
N PRO A 434 -25.60 28.32 -11.86
CA PRO A 434 -26.64 27.95 -12.83
C PRO A 434 -26.47 28.67 -14.18
N SER A 435 -25.72 29.78 -14.21
CA SER A 435 -25.46 30.58 -15.41
C SER A 435 -24.78 29.80 -16.55
N LEU A 436 -24.13 28.67 -16.25
CA LEU A 436 -23.49 27.80 -17.25
C LEU A 436 -24.21 26.48 -17.48
N ALA A 437 -24.87 25.93 -16.47
CA ALA A 437 -25.49 24.61 -16.51
C ALA A 437 -26.83 24.60 -15.76
N GLN A 438 -27.84 25.35 -16.24
CA GLN A 438 -29.22 25.20 -15.76
C GLN A 438 -29.73 23.75 -15.98
N HIS A 439 -29.24 23.11 -17.04
CA HIS A 439 -29.47 21.71 -17.39
C HIS A 439 -28.14 20.95 -17.46
N PRO A 440 -28.14 19.60 -17.37
CA PRO A 440 -26.92 18.81 -17.46
C PRO A 440 -26.15 19.12 -18.74
N TYR A 441 -24.94 19.65 -18.59
CA TYR A 441 -24.12 20.09 -19.72
C TYR A 441 -23.81 18.93 -20.66
N THR A 442 -23.58 17.74 -20.10
CA THR A 442 -23.28 16.50 -20.86
C THR A 442 -24.42 16.02 -21.75
N GLU A 443 -25.64 16.53 -21.57
CA GLU A 443 -26.80 16.22 -22.42
C GLU A 443 -27.02 17.27 -23.52
N THR A 444 -26.28 18.38 -23.48
CA THR A 444 -26.34 19.40 -24.53
C THR A 444 -25.50 18.98 -25.74
N PRO A 445 -25.83 19.46 -26.95
CA PRO A 445 -24.97 19.26 -28.12
C PRO A 445 -23.53 19.71 -27.91
N ALA A 446 -23.30 20.80 -27.16
CA ALA A 446 -21.96 21.31 -26.85
C ALA A 446 -21.18 20.39 -25.90
N GLY A 447 -21.89 19.64 -25.05
CA GLY A 447 -21.30 18.67 -24.13
C GLY A 447 -20.90 17.35 -24.77
N GLU A 448 -21.23 17.12 -26.05
CA GLU A 448 -20.81 15.92 -26.75
C GLU A 448 -19.28 15.73 -26.68
N GLY A 449 -18.82 14.52 -26.34
CA GLY A 449 -17.40 14.18 -26.28
C GLY A 449 -16.59 14.79 -25.12
N VAL A 450 -17.16 15.65 -24.26
CA VAL A 450 -16.42 16.36 -23.20
C VAL A 450 -15.76 15.40 -22.19
N CYS A 451 -16.47 14.37 -21.73
CA CYS A 451 -15.93 13.38 -20.80
C CYS A 451 -14.79 12.57 -21.43
N SER A 452 -14.90 12.25 -22.73
CA SER A 452 -13.85 11.55 -23.49
C SER A 452 -12.61 12.43 -23.64
N ASN A 453 -12.78 13.71 -23.99
CA ASN A 453 -11.66 14.66 -24.07
C ASN A 453 -10.96 14.83 -22.73
N LEU A 454 -11.72 14.99 -21.64
CA LEU A 454 -11.14 15.14 -20.29
C LEU A 454 -10.31 13.92 -19.90
N ARG A 455 -10.79 12.72 -20.23
CA ARG A 455 -10.07 11.47 -20.00
C ARG A 455 -8.78 11.37 -20.83
N THR A 456 -8.83 11.72 -22.11
CA THR A 456 -7.63 11.75 -22.96
C THR A 456 -6.61 12.76 -22.44
N MET A 457 -7.05 13.94 -22.01
CA MET A 457 -6.18 14.97 -21.43
C MET A 457 -5.50 14.51 -20.14
N THR A 458 -6.25 13.89 -19.22
CA THR A 458 -5.68 13.39 -17.96
C THR A 458 -4.70 12.24 -18.20
N LYS A 459 -5.03 11.27 -19.07
CA LYS A 459 -4.10 10.20 -19.48
C LYS A 459 -2.80 10.75 -20.06
N MET A 460 -2.90 11.78 -20.92
CA MET A 460 -1.74 12.45 -21.49
C MET A 460 -0.91 13.12 -20.41
N ALA A 461 -1.55 13.84 -19.48
CA ALA A 461 -0.87 14.46 -18.34
C ALA A 461 -0.02 13.44 -17.57
N TRP A 462 -0.59 12.28 -17.23
CA TRP A 462 0.12 11.22 -16.48
C TRP A 462 1.26 10.57 -17.24
N SER A 463 1.15 10.49 -18.56
CA SER A 463 2.25 10.00 -19.40
C SER A 463 3.49 10.90 -19.28
N PHE A 464 3.32 12.19 -18.96
CA PHE A 464 4.43 13.13 -18.81
C PHE A 464 5.21 12.91 -17.52
N SER A 465 4.56 12.47 -16.43
CA SER A 465 5.26 12.16 -15.18
C SER A 465 6.23 10.99 -15.34
N LEU A 466 5.94 10.08 -16.26
CA LEU A 466 6.76 8.91 -16.51
C LEU A 466 7.87 9.18 -17.54
N TRP A 467 7.61 10.07 -18.51
CA TRP A 467 8.57 10.40 -19.55
C TRP A 467 8.61 11.91 -19.86
N PRO A 468 9.53 12.68 -19.24
CA PRO A 468 9.61 14.12 -19.43
C PRO A 468 9.85 14.56 -20.89
N ALA A 469 10.62 13.79 -21.66
CA ALA A 469 10.86 14.09 -23.08
C ALA A 469 9.58 13.97 -23.93
N PHE A 470 8.71 13.00 -23.61
CA PHE A 470 7.37 12.94 -24.19
C PHE A 470 6.55 14.17 -23.81
N GLY A 471 6.61 14.59 -22.55
CA GLY A 471 5.93 15.83 -22.13
C GLY A 471 6.39 17.08 -22.89
N TRP A 472 7.70 17.18 -23.16
CA TRP A 472 8.25 18.24 -24.00
C TRP A 472 7.71 18.18 -25.44
N LEU A 473 7.74 17.00 -26.06
CA LEU A 473 7.23 16.77 -27.42
C LEU A 473 5.74 17.14 -27.54
N MET A 474 4.95 16.72 -26.55
CA MET A 474 3.50 16.92 -26.57
C MET A 474 3.09 18.37 -26.30
N ASN A 475 3.94 19.16 -25.63
CA ASN A 475 3.79 20.61 -25.48
C ASN A 475 4.31 21.41 -26.69
N THR A 476 4.82 20.76 -27.74
CA THR A 476 5.19 21.48 -28.96
C THR A 476 3.94 22.04 -29.64
N ARG A 477 4.04 23.25 -30.20
CA ARG A 477 2.94 23.92 -30.92
C ARG A 477 2.21 23.03 -31.94
N PRO A 478 2.87 22.26 -32.81
CA PRO A 478 2.16 21.41 -33.77
C PRO A 478 1.34 20.30 -33.11
N VAL A 479 1.88 19.65 -32.07
CA VAL A 479 1.18 18.57 -31.36
C VAL A 479 0.02 19.11 -30.54
N ASP A 480 0.23 20.21 -29.80
CA ASP A 480 -0.82 20.89 -29.05
C ASP A 480 -1.95 21.37 -29.98
N ALA A 481 -1.61 21.95 -31.14
CA ALA A 481 -2.58 22.37 -32.15
C ALA A 481 -3.37 21.21 -32.75
N MET A 482 -2.76 20.03 -32.92
CA MET A 482 -3.44 18.83 -33.40
C MET A 482 -4.41 18.26 -32.35
N LEU A 483 -4.01 18.22 -31.09
CA LEU A 483 -4.82 17.66 -30.00
C LEU A 483 -5.98 18.56 -29.57
N ARG A 484 -5.81 19.88 -29.73
CA ARG A 484 -6.85 20.87 -29.44
C ARG A 484 -7.70 21.25 -30.65
N ARG A 485 -7.66 20.44 -31.73
CA ARG A 485 -8.50 20.69 -32.91
C ARG A 485 -9.97 20.74 -32.48
N PRO A 486 -10.69 21.82 -32.84
CA PRO A 486 -12.10 21.94 -32.50
C PRO A 486 -12.88 20.80 -33.14
N THR A 487 -13.75 20.18 -32.34
CA THR A 487 -14.71 19.18 -32.81
C THR A 487 -16.08 19.83 -32.83
N TYR A 488 -16.96 19.36 -33.72
CA TYR A 488 -18.31 19.91 -33.88
C TYR A 488 -19.32 18.77 -33.84
N SER A 489 -20.46 19.03 -33.20
CA SER A 489 -21.61 18.12 -33.18
C SER A 489 -22.26 18.07 -34.56
N LYS A 490 -23.19 17.12 -34.74
CA LYS A 490 -24.02 17.04 -35.97
C LYS A 490 -24.79 18.33 -36.28
N GLN A 491 -25.01 19.19 -35.29
CA GLN A 491 -25.71 20.47 -35.41
C GLN A 491 -24.75 21.65 -35.64
N GLY A 492 -23.46 21.40 -35.86
CA GLY A 492 -22.45 22.45 -36.11
C GLY A 492 -22.02 23.23 -34.87
N VAL A 493 -22.41 22.79 -33.66
CA VAL A 493 -22.00 23.41 -32.39
C VAL A 493 -20.63 22.88 -31.98
N LEU A 494 -19.73 23.75 -31.52
CA LEU A 494 -18.42 23.37 -30.99
C LEU A 494 -18.57 22.47 -29.76
N THR A 495 -17.87 21.33 -29.77
CA THR A 495 -18.00 20.26 -28.76
C THR A 495 -16.76 20.12 -27.88
N GLY A 496 -16.85 19.24 -26.88
CA GLY A 496 -15.72 18.86 -26.06
C GLY A 496 -15.21 19.98 -25.15
N MET A 497 -13.92 19.92 -24.81
CA MET A 497 -13.29 20.95 -23.95
C MET A 497 -13.27 22.33 -24.61
N ALA A 498 -13.14 22.40 -25.93
CA ALA A 498 -13.19 23.67 -26.67
C ALA A 498 -14.58 24.31 -26.59
N GLY A 499 -15.64 23.52 -26.77
CA GLY A 499 -17.03 23.95 -26.60
C GLY A 499 -17.31 24.45 -25.19
N LEU A 500 -16.91 23.67 -24.18
CA LEU A 500 -17.09 24.03 -22.78
C LEU A 500 -16.40 25.34 -22.43
N MET A 501 -15.12 25.49 -22.81
CA MET A 501 -14.37 26.71 -22.54
C MET A 501 -14.90 27.91 -23.34
N GLY A 502 -15.41 27.67 -24.55
CA GLY A 502 -16.06 28.68 -25.39
C GLY A 502 -17.36 29.21 -24.81
N VAL A 503 -18.10 28.42 -24.02
CA VAL A 503 -19.29 28.87 -23.29
C VAL A 503 -18.92 29.46 -21.92
N ALA A 504 -17.97 28.84 -21.21
CA ALA A 504 -17.65 29.18 -19.84
C ALA A 504 -16.89 30.49 -19.69
N MET A 505 -15.80 30.65 -20.46
CA MET A 505 -14.87 31.77 -20.30
C MET A 505 -15.50 33.13 -20.67
N PRO A 506 -16.27 33.27 -21.76
CA PRO A 506 -16.91 34.55 -22.06
C PRO A 506 -17.91 34.98 -20.99
N LYS A 507 -18.69 34.06 -20.43
CA LYS A 507 -19.62 34.38 -19.33
C LYS A 507 -18.87 34.85 -18.08
N LEU A 508 -17.79 34.15 -17.74
CA LEU A 508 -16.93 34.50 -16.61
C LEU A 508 -16.25 35.86 -16.77
N LEU A 509 -15.66 36.13 -17.94
CA LEU A 509 -14.77 37.26 -18.14
C LEU A 509 -15.48 38.52 -18.65
N ARG A 510 -16.57 38.37 -19.41
CA ARG A 510 -17.32 39.51 -19.97
C ARG A 510 -18.52 39.91 -19.10
N ASN A 511 -19.18 38.95 -18.45
CA ASN A 511 -20.41 39.17 -17.69
C ASN A 511 -20.32 38.69 -16.22
N PRO A 512 -19.26 39.04 -15.45
CA PRO A 512 -19.08 38.52 -14.08
C PRO A 512 -20.24 38.90 -13.13
N GLN A 513 -20.91 40.02 -13.37
CA GLN A 513 -22.05 40.48 -12.56
C GLN A 513 -23.22 39.50 -12.57
N GLN A 514 -23.45 38.78 -13.68
CA GLN A 514 -24.51 37.76 -13.74
C GLN A 514 -24.22 36.58 -12.83
N VAL A 515 -22.93 36.23 -12.64
CA VAL A 515 -22.52 35.14 -11.75
C VAL A 515 -22.70 35.57 -10.29
N VAL A 516 -22.33 36.80 -9.95
CA VAL A 516 -22.48 37.35 -8.59
C VAL A 516 -23.96 37.53 -8.20
N ALA A 517 -24.79 37.97 -9.15
CA ALA A 517 -26.22 38.20 -8.92
C ALA A 517 -27.03 36.90 -8.69
N SER A 518 -26.50 35.74 -9.07
CA SER A 518 -27.16 34.45 -8.84
C SER A 518 -27.36 34.21 -7.33
N PRO A 519 -28.56 33.83 -6.85
CA PRO A 519 -28.76 33.52 -5.43
C PRO A 519 -28.03 32.24 -5.01
N GLN A 520 -27.80 31.30 -5.94
CA GLN A 520 -27.08 30.05 -5.69
C GLN A 520 -25.59 30.30 -5.42
N PRO A 521 -24.99 29.69 -4.39
CA PRO A 521 -23.55 29.75 -4.15
C PRO A 521 -22.79 28.94 -5.21
N SER A 522 -21.64 29.46 -5.66
CA SER A 522 -20.70 28.76 -6.53
C SER A 522 -19.26 29.16 -6.19
N ILE A 523 -18.27 28.36 -6.64
CA ILE A 523 -16.85 28.60 -6.35
C ILE A 523 -16.39 29.92 -6.99
N VAL A 524 -16.72 30.12 -8.26
CA VAL A 524 -16.38 31.36 -8.98
C VAL A 524 -17.08 32.56 -8.35
N LYS A 525 -18.34 32.42 -7.92
CA LYS A 525 -19.05 33.50 -7.21
C LYS A 525 -18.27 33.91 -5.96
N GLY A 526 -17.85 32.94 -5.14
CA GLY A 526 -17.03 33.22 -3.95
C GLY A 526 -15.72 33.94 -4.27
N TRP A 527 -15.06 33.62 -5.39
CA TRP A 527 -13.85 34.33 -5.84
C TRP A 527 -14.14 35.75 -6.35
N LEU A 528 -15.28 35.97 -7.00
CA LEU A 528 -15.69 37.28 -7.52
C LEU A 528 -16.20 38.24 -6.44
N GLU A 529 -16.74 37.70 -5.34
CA GLU A 529 -17.21 38.46 -4.17
C GLU A 529 -16.07 39.01 -3.30
N VAL A 530 -14.82 38.60 -3.54
CA VAL A 530 -13.65 39.14 -2.82
C VAL A 530 -13.54 40.65 -3.12
N PRO A 531 -13.49 41.51 -2.07
CA PRO A 531 -13.50 42.95 -2.25
C PRO A 531 -12.37 43.45 -3.16
N PRO A 532 -12.57 44.56 -3.90
CA PRO A 532 -11.56 45.13 -4.78
C PRO A 532 -10.19 45.39 -4.16
N ASP A 533 -10.18 45.80 -2.90
CA ASP A 533 -8.97 46.22 -2.18
C ASP A 533 -8.31 45.06 -1.41
N ASP A 534 -8.90 43.86 -1.45
CA ASP A 534 -8.33 42.67 -0.80
C ASP A 534 -7.16 42.10 -1.63
N ALA A 535 -6.01 41.92 -0.99
CA ALA A 535 -4.81 41.33 -1.61
C ALA A 535 -5.03 39.91 -2.19
N ASN A 536 -6.09 39.22 -1.75
CA ASN A 536 -6.46 37.89 -2.24
C ASN A 536 -7.39 37.92 -3.46
N ARG A 537 -7.78 39.10 -3.96
CA ARG A 537 -8.58 39.21 -5.17
C ARG A 537 -7.84 38.59 -6.36
N MET A 538 -8.56 37.75 -7.10
CA MET A 538 -8.03 37.16 -8.34
C MET A 538 -8.12 38.15 -9.49
N THR A 539 -7.06 38.25 -10.27
CA THR A 539 -7.12 38.89 -11.60
C THR A 539 -8.01 38.06 -12.54
N PRO A 540 -8.55 38.65 -13.63
CA PRO A 540 -9.31 37.88 -14.62
C PRO A 540 -8.53 36.69 -15.20
N ALA A 541 -7.21 36.84 -15.37
CA ALA A 541 -6.35 35.78 -15.85
C ALA A 541 -6.14 34.65 -14.82
N GLU A 542 -6.00 34.98 -13.53
CA GLU A 542 -5.97 33.99 -12.45
C GLU A 542 -7.31 33.26 -12.34
N LEU A 543 -8.43 33.99 -12.40
CA LEU A 543 -9.78 33.43 -12.35
C LEU A 543 -10.02 32.42 -13.47
N ALA A 544 -9.61 32.75 -14.71
CA ALA A 544 -9.69 31.84 -15.85
C ALA A 544 -8.80 30.60 -15.67
N SER A 545 -7.60 30.76 -15.10
CA SER A 545 -6.66 29.66 -14.85
C SER A 545 -7.17 28.70 -13.77
N GLU A 546 -7.64 29.24 -12.63
CA GLU A 546 -8.12 28.43 -11.51
C GLU A 546 -9.48 27.77 -11.80
N SER A 547 -10.40 28.44 -12.48
CA SER A 547 -11.66 27.81 -12.91
C SER A 547 -11.42 26.67 -13.91
N SER A 548 -10.49 26.84 -14.86
CA SER A 548 -10.07 25.75 -15.76
C SER A 548 -9.48 24.57 -14.97
N ASN A 549 -8.65 24.87 -13.96
CA ASN A 549 -8.04 23.86 -13.11
C ASN A 549 -9.08 23.04 -12.34
N MET A 550 -10.16 23.66 -11.85
CA MET A 550 -11.25 22.94 -11.18
C MET A 550 -12.00 21.97 -12.10
N ILE A 551 -12.20 22.33 -13.38
CA ILE A 551 -12.81 21.46 -14.39
C ILE A 551 -11.91 20.25 -14.72
N ILE A 552 -10.60 20.45 -14.73
CA ILE A 552 -9.67 19.38 -15.10
C ILE A 552 -9.45 18.41 -13.94
N ALA A 553 -9.25 18.93 -12.72
CA ALA A 553 -8.88 18.11 -11.56
C ALA A 553 -10.08 17.42 -10.90
N GLY A 554 -11.24 18.08 -10.83
CA GLY A 554 -12.38 17.63 -10.02
C GLY A 554 -13.17 16.45 -10.62
N PRO A 555 -13.84 16.63 -11.77
CA PRO A 555 -14.76 15.63 -12.33
C PRO A 555 -14.17 14.24 -12.44
N GLY A 556 -12.95 14.13 -12.95
CA GLY A 556 -12.37 12.83 -13.24
C GLY A 556 -11.97 12.04 -12.00
N SER A 557 -11.45 12.71 -10.98
CA SER A 557 -11.05 12.08 -9.72
C SER A 557 -12.27 11.68 -8.89
N THR A 558 -13.30 12.52 -8.85
CA THR A 558 -14.59 12.20 -8.20
C THR A 558 -15.29 11.04 -8.91
N ALA A 559 -15.29 10.99 -10.24
CA ALA A 559 -15.88 9.90 -11.00
C ALA A 559 -15.20 8.56 -10.71
N ALA A 560 -13.86 8.56 -10.67
CA ALA A 560 -13.07 7.39 -10.33
C ALA A 560 -13.38 6.88 -8.92
N ALA A 561 -13.32 7.78 -7.93
CA ALA A 561 -13.63 7.47 -6.55
C ALA A 561 -15.05 6.90 -6.37
N LEU A 562 -16.06 7.55 -6.94
CA LEU A 562 -17.45 7.11 -6.82
C LEU A 562 -17.68 5.75 -7.49
N THR A 563 -17.08 5.54 -8.66
CA THR A 563 -17.19 4.26 -9.38
C THR A 563 -16.57 3.12 -8.56
N ALA A 564 -15.41 3.35 -7.95
CA ALA A 564 -14.77 2.38 -7.07
C ALA A 564 -15.60 2.11 -5.80
N VAL A 565 -16.18 3.14 -5.17
CA VAL A 565 -17.03 2.98 -3.98
C VAL A 565 -18.27 2.15 -4.32
N ILE A 566 -18.93 2.42 -5.45
CA ILE A 566 -20.07 1.62 -5.92
C ILE A 566 -19.64 0.17 -6.17
N PHE A 567 -18.49 -0.05 -6.83
CA PHE A 567 -18.00 -1.40 -7.08
C PHE A 567 -17.73 -2.18 -5.78
N HIS A 568 -17.02 -1.59 -4.82
CA HIS A 568 -16.71 -2.28 -3.56
C HIS A 568 -17.94 -2.51 -2.71
N LEU A 569 -18.88 -1.56 -2.67
CA LEU A 569 -20.17 -1.75 -2.01
C LEU A 569 -20.98 -2.90 -2.65
N GLY A 570 -20.85 -3.16 -3.95
CA GLY A 570 -21.54 -4.27 -4.60
C GLY A 570 -20.90 -5.65 -4.35
N THR A 571 -19.73 -5.73 -3.72
CA THR A 571 -19.13 -7.03 -3.34
C THR A 571 -19.94 -7.74 -2.26
N LYS A 572 -19.62 -9.01 -1.95
CA LYS A 572 -20.27 -9.77 -0.87
C LYS A 572 -20.17 -9.06 0.47
N GLU A 573 -18.96 -8.60 0.84
CA GLU A 573 -18.72 -7.82 2.06
C GLU A 573 -19.39 -6.45 1.97
N GLY A 574 -19.30 -5.79 0.81
CA GLY A 574 -19.91 -4.49 0.56
C GLY A 574 -21.43 -4.45 0.78
N GLN A 575 -22.15 -5.53 0.47
CA GLN A 575 -23.60 -5.61 0.67
C GLN A 575 -23.99 -5.48 2.15
N THR A 576 -23.17 -6.00 3.08
CA THR A 576 -23.37 -5.79 4.52
C THR A 576 -23.22 -4.31 4.88
N TRP A 577 -22.25 -3.62 4.28
CA TRP A 577 -22.05 -2.18 4.47
C TRP A 577 -23.16 -1.34 3.84
N GLN A 578 -23.72 -1.75 2.69
CA GLN A 578 -24.91 -1.12 2.12
C GLN A 578 -26.08 -1.16 3.11
N GLN A 579 -26.34 -2.33 3.69
CA GLN A 579 -27.43 -2.51 4.66
C GLN A 579 -27.19 -1.72 5.95
N ARG A 580 -25.98 -1.81 6.54
CA ARG A 580 -25.62 -1.02 7.73
C ARG A 580 -25.78 0.48 7.52
N THR A 581 -25.26 1.00 6.41
CA THR A 581 -25.37 2.43 6.09
C THR A 581 -26.83 2.83 5.90
N ARG A 582 -27.64 1.98 5.25
CA ARG A 582 -29.08 2.21 5.06
C ARG A 582 -29.85 2.23 6.38
N ASP A 583 -29.57 1.31 7.29
CA ASP A 583 -30.28 1.22 8.57
C ASP A 583 -29.97 2.43 9.46
N GLN A 584 -28.73 2.90 9.47
CA GLN A 584 -28.35 4.13 10.19
C GLN A 584 -29.02 5.37 9.62
N VAL A 585 -29.07 5.46 8.30
CA VAL A 585 -29.79 6.48 7.56
C VAL A 585 -31.29 6.46 7.92
N ARG A 586 -31.92 5.30 8.03
CA ARG A 586 -33.34 5.20 8.44
C ARG A 586 -33.58 5.53 9.91
N ALA A 587 -32.65 5.18 10.80
CA ALA A 587 -32.78 5.40 12.23
C ALA A 587 -32.55 6.87 12.65
N SER A 588 -31.80 7.65 11.86
CA SER A 588 -31.47 9.04 12.18
C SER A 588 -32.55 10.02 11.70
N LYS A 589 -33.03 10.89 12.59
CA LYS A 589 -33.98 11.97 12.25
C LYS A 589 -33.34 13.19 11.55
N SER A 590 -32.00 13.31 11.58
CA SER A 590 -31.26 14.42 10.96
C SER A 590 -30.54 13.96 9.69
N HIS A 591 -31.04 14.38 8.53
CA HIS A 591 -30.44 14.06 7.22
C HIS A 591 -29.10 14.78 6.97
N ASP A 592 -28.80 15.85 7.72
CA ASP A 592 -27.65 16.73 7.45
C ASP A 592 -26.30 16.17 7.92
N LEU A 593 -26.29 15.22 8.86
CA LEU A 593 -25.06 14.69 9.48
C LEU A 593 -24.52 13.42 8.81
N TRP A 594 -25.28 12.80 7.91
CA TRP A 594 -24.92 11.51 7.30
C TRP A 594 -23.68 11.51 6.44
N PRO A 595 -23.38 12.58 5.67
CA PRO A 595 -22.12 12.64 4.95
C PRO A 595 -20.90 12.49 5.85
N SER A 596 -21.04 12.80 7.14
CA SER A 596 -19.98 12.69 8.15
C SER A 596 -20.11 11.45 9.04
N SER A 597 -21.00 10.51 8.74
CA SER A 597 -21.15 9.28 9.53
C SER A 597 -19.86 8.43 9.50
N PRO A 598 -19.40 7.88 10.63
CA PRO A 598 -18.18 7.08 10.69
C PRO A 598 -18.16 5.91 9.71
N GLU A 599 -19.29 5.25 9.48
CA GLU A 599 -19.45 4.09 8.63
C GLU A 599 -19.34 4.44 7.15
N LEU A 600 -19.99 5.51 6.71
CA LEU A 600 -19.85 5.97 5.33
C LEU A 600 -18.43 6.49 5.07
N GLN A 601 -17.85 7.19 6.04
CA GLN A 601 -16.46 7.62 5.96
C GLN A 601 -15.50 6.44 5.91
N ALA A 602 -15.76 5.38 6.68
CA ALA A 602 -15.00 4.15 6.65
C ALA A 602 -15.05 3.48 5.26
N VAL A 603 -16.24 3.38 4.66
CA VAL A 603 -16.43 2.85 3.30
C VAL A 603 -15.66 3.68 2.27
N ILE A 604 -15.77 5.02 2.32
CA ILE A 604 -15.08 5.91 1.38
C ILE A 604 -13.56 5.79 1.56
N LYS A 605 -13.05 5.92 2.79
CA LYS A 605 -11.61 5.90 3.07
C LYS A 605 -10.99 4.55 2.71
N GLU A 606 -11.65 3.45 3.06
CA GLU A 606 -11.17 2.12 2.71
C GLU A 606 -11.13 1.90 1.20
N THR A 607 -12.15 2.38 0.50
CA THR A 607 -12.16 2.32 -0.96
C THR A 607 -11.06 3.16 -1.56
N LEU A 608 -10.79 4.36 -1.05
CA LEU A 608 -9.72 5.23 -1.57
C LEU A 608 -8.32 4.73 -1.19
N ARG A 609 -8.18 4.02 -0.07
CA ARG A 609 -6.94 3.34 0.32
C ARG A 609 -6.62 2.21 -0.65
N LEU A 610 -7.56 1.27 -0.82
CA LEU A 610 -7.35 0.12 -1.68
C LEU A 610 -7.43 0.50 -3.15
N THR A 611 -8.36 1.35 -3.56
CA THR A 611 -8.60 1.70 -4.96
C THR A 611 -8.37 3.19 -5.17
N ALA A 612 -7.09 3.58 -5.11
CA ALA A 612 -6.67 4.97 -5.22
C ALA A 612 -7.09 5.56 -6.58
N PRO A 613 -7.83 6.70 -6.61
CA PRO A 613 -8.20 7.36 -7.86
C PRO A 613 -6.99 7.81 -8.69
N PHE A 614 -5.87 8.07 -8.02
CA PHE A 614 -4.61 8.46 -8.63
C PHE A 614 -3.60 7.32 -8.49
N PRO A 615 -3.42 6.47 -9.53
CA PRO A 615 -2.53 5.31 -9.45
C PRO A 615 -1.04 5.66 -9.60
N THR A 616 -0.72 6.90 -9.97
CA THR A 616 0.65 7.38 -10.24
C THR A 616 1.11 8.41 -9.22
N ALA A 617 2.42 8.44 -8.97
CA ALA A 617 3.03 9.36 -8.03
C ALA A 617 3.12 10.80 -8.58
N PHE A 618 3.02 11.80 -7.71
CA PHE A 618 3.13 13.21 -8.07
C PHE A 618 4.58 13.68 -7.89
N PRO A 619 5.37 13.90 -8.97
CA PRO A 619 6.80 14.11 -8.82
C PRO A 619 7.13 15.40 -8.06
N ARG A 620 8.26 15.36 -7.36
CA ARG A 620 8.94 16.46 -6.68
C ARG A 620 10.42 16.47 -7.07
N VAL A 621 11.11 17.56 -6.76
CA VAL A 621 12.54 17.73 -7.02
C VAL A 621 13.26 18.22 -5.77
N ILE A 622 14.41 17.61 -5.49
CA ILE A 622 15.32 18.03 -4.42
C ILE A 622 15.94 19.39 -4.78
N ARG A 623 15.77 20.39 -3.92
CA ARG A 623 16.44 21.70 -4.00
C ARG A 623 17.61 21.75 -3.00
N PRO A 624 18.51 22.75 -3.12
CA PRO A 624 19.54 22.97 -2.11
C PRO A 624 18.95 23.04 -0.70
N GLY A 625 19.53 22.30 0.24
CA GLY A 625 19.07 22.16 1.62
C GLY A 625 18.11 21.00 1.88
N ALA A 626 17.78 20.17 0.87
CA ALA A 626 16.95 18.97 1.01
C ALA A 626 17.67 17.67 0.61
N GLU A 627 18.99 17.71 0.42
CA GLU A 627 19.79 16.57 -0.02
C GLU A 627 19.67 15.38 0.94
N THR A 628 19.58 15.64 2.25
CA THR A 628 19.41 14.62 3.31
C THR A 628 17.98 14.53 3.84
N ALA A 629 16.99 15.06 3.12
CA ALA A 629 15.64 15.22 3.67
C ALA A 629 14.84 13.91 3.78
N ILE A 630 15.23 12.84 3.08
CA ILE A 630 14.52 11.55 3.08
C ILE A 630 15.23 10.60 4.05
N PRO A 631 14.65 10.30 5.23
CA PRO A 631 15.33 9.59 6.31
C PRO A 631 15.80 8.18 5.94
N SER A 632 15.05 7.45 5.10
CA SER A 632 15.40 6.07 4.76
C SER A 632 16.62 5.92 3.83
N LEU A 633 17.11 7.01 3.23
CA LEU A 633 18.20 6.94 2.26
C LEU A 633 19.56 7.03 2.96
N PRO A 634 20.50 6.12 2.63
CA PRO A 634 21.80 6.05 3.31
C PRO A 634 22.77 7.17 2.89
N ALA A 635 22.44 7.92 1.85
CA ALA A 635 23.28 8.98 1.31
C ALA A 635 22.44 10.18 0.83
N PRO A 636 23.01 11.40 0.87
CA PRO A 636 22.33 12.58 0.35
C PRO A 636 22.01 12.43 -1.16
N LEU A 637 20.82 12.86 -1.56
CA LEU A 637 20.42 12.94 -2.96
C LEU A 637 21.00 14.18 -3.63
N PRO A 638 21.54 14.08 -4.86
CA PRO A 638 21.95 15.24 -5.63
C PRO A 638 20.79 16.22 -5.85
N VAL A 639 21.08 17.52 -5.79
CA VAL A 639 20.13 18.57 -6.18
C VAL A 639 19.66 18.33 -7.61
N GLY A 640 18.35 18.44 -7.84
CA GLY A 640 17.72 18.13 -9.13
C GLY A 640 17.19 16.71 -9.25
N THR A 641 17.48 15.83 -8.28
CA THR A 641 16.90 14.48 -8.23
C THR A 641 15.38 14.54 -8.12
N MET A 642 14.70 13.77 -8.96
CA MET A 642 13.24 13.63 -8.91
C MET A 642 12.84 12.56 -7.89
N VAL A 643 11.95 12.91 -6.96
CA VAL A 643 11.45 12.01 -5.92
C VAL A 643 9.93 12.01 -5.91
N SER A 644 9.31 10.89 -5.56
CA SER A 644 7.85 10.76 -5.51
C SER A 644 7.44 9.53 -4.71
N ALA A 645 6.21 9.52 -4.19
CA ALA A 645 5.63 8.35 -3.55
C ALA A 645 4.29 7.99 -4.21
N ASN A 646 4.05 6.69 -4.36
CA ASN A 646 2.85 6.18 -5.00
C ASN A 646 1.79 5.83 -3.95
N THR A 647 0.66 6.55 -3.96
CA THR A 647 -0.44 6.33 -3.01
C THR A 647 -1.12 4.97 -3.18
N SER A 648 -1.12 4.39 -4.37
CA SER A 648 -1.66 3.04 -4.62
C SER A 648 -0.79 1.94 -3.98
N VAL A 649 0.53 2.14 -3.99
CA VAL A 649 1.50 1.26 -3.31
C VAL A 649 1.40 1.44 -1.81
N LEU A 650 1.43 2.69 -1.32
CA LEU A 650 1.30 2.98 0.11
C LEU A 650 -0.03 2.47 0.67
N GLY A 651 -1.12 2.60 -0.09
CA GLY A 651 -2.43 2.08 0.27
C GLY A 651 -2.46 0.57 0.44
N ARG A 652 -1.54 -0.18 -0.19
CA ARG A 652 -1.41 -1.66 -0.08
C ARG A 652 -0.16 -2.10 0.67
N SER A 653 0.58 -1.18 1.27
CA SER A 653 1.79 -1.52 1.99
C SER A 653 1.44 -2.40 3.20
N ARG A 654 1.93 -3.65 3.21
CA ARG A 654 1.75 -4.56 4.35
C ARG A 654 2.47 -4.07 5.60
N GLU A 655 3.51 -3.25 5.41
CA GLU A 655 4.17 -2.54 6.49
C GLU A 655 3.18 -1.59 7.19
N LEU A 656 2.41 -0.80 6.44
CA LEU A 656 1.47 0.19 6.99
C LEU A 656 0.13 -0.40 7.45
N TRP A 657 -0.42 -1.35 6.69
CA TRP A 657 -1.81 -1.82 6.80
C TRP A 657 -1.95 -3.26 7.30
N GLY A 658 -0.85 -3.99 7.46
CA GLY A 658 -0.85 -5.40 7.86
C GLY A 658 -1.07 -6.37 6.69
N ASN A 659 -1.26 -7.65 6.99
CA ASN A 659 -1.37 -8.71 5.98
C ASN A 659 -2.63 -8.58 5.10
N ASP A 660 -3.70 -8.04 5.66
CA ASP A 660 -4.96 -7.77 4.98
C ASP A 660 -4.94 -6.40 4.26
N ALA A 661 -3.75 -5.89 3.91
CA ALA A 661 -3.57 -4.68 3.10
C ALA A 661 -4.25 -4.77 1.73
N ASP A 662 -4.37 -5.97 1.16
CA ASP A 662 -5.03 -6.18 -0.14
C ASP A 662 -6.54 -6.40 -0.02
N GLU A 663 -7.08 -6.51 1.20
CA GLU A 663 -8.51 -6.73 1.46
C GLU A 663 -9.27 -5.41 1.60
N TRP A 664 -10.51 -5.36 1.13
CA TRP A 664 -11.40 -4.22 1.37
C TRP A 664 -12.14 -4.40 2.70
N LYS A 665 -11.68 -3.74 3.77
CA LYS A 665 -12.18 -3.91 5.15
C LYS A 665 -12.52 -2.57 5.81
N PRO A 666 -13.72 -1.99 5.54
CA PRO A 666 -14.09 -0.68 6.08
C PRO A 666 -14.02 -0.58 7.60
N ARG A 667 -14.25 -1.70 8.32
CA ARG A 667 -14.18 -1.76 9.79
C ARG A 667 -12.85 -1.24 10.35
N ARG A 668 -11.76 -1.26 9.57
CA ARG A 668 -10.43 -0.77 10.00
C ARG A 668 -10.44 0.71 10.37
N TRP A 669 -11.38 1.50 9.86
CA TRP A 669 -11.52 2.93 10.14
C TRP A 669 -12.44 3.25 11.32
N LEU A 670 -12.97 2.22 11.98
CA LEU A 670 -13.84 2.33 13.16
C LEU A 670 -13.09 1.89 14.41
N GLY A 671 -13.52 2.36 15.58
CA GLY A 671 -12.89 2.03 16.86
C GLY A 671 -12.91 3.20 17.83
N SER A 672 -11.98 3.17 18.79
CA SER A 672 -11.74 4.28 19.73
C SER A 672 -11.37 5.57 18.99
N GLU A 673 -11.46 6.72 19.67
CA GLU A 673 -11.00 7.97 19.07
C GLU A 673 -9.50 7.96 18.74
N GLN A 674 -8.69 7.35 19.61
CA GLN A 674 -7.26 7.19 19.39
C GLN A 674 -6.98 6.36 18.14
N HIS A 675 -7.58 5.17 18.02
CA HIS A 675 -7.46 4.32 16.84
C HIS A 675 -7.83 5.07 15.56
N ARG A 676 -8.93 5.82 15.57
CA ARG A 676 -9.34 6.63 14.41
C ARG A 676 -8.32 7.70 14.05
N ARG A 677 -7.69 8.35 15.03
CA ARG A 677 -6.62 9.33 14.79
C ARG A 677 -5.38 8.66 14.18
N GLU A 678 -4.99 7.49 14.68
CA GLU A 678 -3.87 6.70 14.13
C GLU A 678 -4.15 6.28 12.68
N MET A 679 -5.36 5.83 12.38
CA MET A 679 -5.74 5.48 11.00
C MET A 679 -5.73 6.70 10.07
N GLU A 680 -6.13 7.88 10.56
CA GLU A 680 -6.03 9.13 9.78
C GLU A 680 -4.59 9.50 9.45
N THR A 681 -3.61 9.22 10.33
CA THR A 681 -2.20 9.51 10.01
C THR A 681 -1.73 8.64 8.85
N LYS A 682 -2.25 7.43 8.67
CA LYS A 682 -1.88 6.56 7.52
C LYS A 682 -2.56 6.94 6.21
N PHE A 683 -3.62 7.75 6.26
CA PHE A 683 -4.44 8.07 5.09
C PHE A 683 -3.81 9.13 4.17
N VAL A 684 -3.28 8.70 3.03
CA VAL A 684 -2.56 9.57 2.07
C VAL A 684 -3.28 9.78 0.74
N ALA A 685 -4.52 9.30 0.57
CA ALA A 685 -5.24 9.37 -0.70
C ALA A 685 -5.48 10.81 -1.22
N PHE A 686 -5.54 11.79 -0.31
CA PHE A 686 -5.65 13.22 -0.64
C PHE A 686 -4.32 13.99 -0.51
N SER A 687 -3.19 13.27 -0.42
CA SER A 687 -1.88 13.80 -0.04
C SER A 687 -1.88 14.43 1.37
N LYS A 688 -0.73 14.94 1.81
CA LYS A 688 -0.56 15.66 3.08
C LYS A 688 0.13 17.01 2.88
N GLY A 689 0.27 17.77 3.98
CA GLY A 689 1.08 18.96 4.03
C GLY A 689 0.49 20.19 3.33
N SER A 690 1.35 21.15 3.00
CA SER A 690 0.96 22.45 2.43
C SER A 690 0.24 22.31 1.07
N ARG A 691 0.54 21.23 0.34
CA ARG A 691 0.05 20.92 -1.02
C ARG A 691 -0.98 19.77 -1.05
N SER A 692 -1.65 19.48 0.07
CA SER A 692 -2.77 18.55 0.12
C SER A 692 -3.92 18.98 -0.81
N CYS A 693 -4.79 18.03 -1.17
CA CYS A 693 -5.94 18.30 -2.04
C CYS A 693 -6.85 19.38 -1.44
N VAL A 694 -6.98 20.51 -2.13
CA VAL A 694 -7.86 21.62 -1.72
C VAL A 694 -9.35 21.31 -1.84
N GLY A 695 -9.70 20.28 -2.61
CA GLY A 695 -11.07 19.83 -2.83
C GLY A 695 -11.51 18.67 -1.95
N ARG A 696 -10.71 18.24 -0.95
CA ARG A 696 -10.98 17.05 -0.12
C ARG A 696 -12.41 17.05 0.45
N GLU A 697 -12.78 18.11 1.17
CA GLU A 697 -14.09 18.21 1.82
C GLU A 697 -15.25 18.16 0.82
N LEU A 698 -15.10 18.89 -0.30
CA LEU A 698 -16.11 18.90 -1.36
C LEU A 698 -16.26 17.53 -2.02
N ALA A 699 -15.14 16.87 -2.35
CA ALA A 699 -15.14 15.55 -2.95
C ALA A 699 -15.82 14.52 -2.03
N VAL A 700 -15.46 14.51 -0.74
CA VAL A 700 -16.07 13.60 0.25
C VAL A 700 -17.57 13.85 0.37
N LEU A 701 -18.02 15.10 0.37
CA LEU A 701 -19.45 15.44 0.40
C LEU A 701 -20.19 14.94 -0.84
N VAL A 702 -19.63 15.14 -2.05
CA VAL A 702 -20.22 14.67 -3.31
C VAL A 702 -20.31 13.13 -3.33
N LEU A 703 -19.24 12.44 -2.92
CA LEU A 703 -19.21 10.98 -2.83
C LEU A 703 -20.27 10.47 -1.86
N ALA A 704 -20.34 11.06 -0.67
CA ALA A 704 -21.28 10.65 0.37
C ALA A 704 -22.74 10.81 -0.07
N GLN A 705 -23.11 11.97 -0.64
CA GLN A 705 -24.49 12.21 -1.10
C GLN A 705 -24.88 11.27 -2.23
N ALA A 706 -23.99 11.01 -3.19
CA ALA A 706 -24.26 10.09 -4.28
C ALA A 706 -24.43 8.65 -3.79
N VAL A 707 -23.56 8.19 -2.88
CA VAL A 707 -23.65 6.85 -2.29
C VAL A 707 -24.96 6.68 -1.51
N ILE A 708 -25.30 7.62 -0.62
CA ILE A 708 -26.55 7.62 0.14
C ILE A 708 -27.76 7.56 -0.81
N GLY A 709 -27.77 8.41 -1.83
CA GLY A 709 -28.86 8.46 -2.81
C GLY A 709 -29.09 7.12 -3.51
N ILE A 710 -28.02 6.40 -3.87
CA ILE A 710 -28.13 5.09 -4.54
C ILE A 710 -28.59 4.00 -3.55
N ILE A 711 -27.94 3.86 -2.38
CA ILE A 711 -28.23 2.77 -1.43
C ILE A 711 -29.64 2.85 -0.82
N GLN A 712 -30.24 4.05 -0.76
CA GLN A 712 -31.60 4.25 -0.28
C GLN A 712 -32.66 3.74 -1.27
N GLN A 713 -32.30 3.60 -2.54
CA GLN A 713 -33.22 3.25 -3.62
C GLN A 713 -33.06 1.80 -4.08
N TRP A 714 -31.84 1.26 -4.00
CA TRP A 714 -31.53 -0.09 -4.47
C TRP A 714 -30.63 -0.86 -3.50
N ARG A 715 -30.76 -2.19 -3.54
CA ARG A 715 -29.67 -3.12 -3.24
C ARG A 715 -28.94 -3.40 -4.55
N PHE A 716 -27.63 -3.55 -4.51
CA PHE A 716 -26.89 -3.82 -5.74
C PHE A 716 -25.69 -4.72 -5.54
N ARG A 717 -25.27 -5.37 -6.62
CA ARG A 717 -24.16 -6.33 -6.64
C ARG A 717 -23.21 -6.03 -7.78
N SER A 718 -21.91 -6.17 -7.54
CA SER A 718 -20.89 -5.99 -8.56
C SER A 718 -20.73 -7.25 -9.39
N GLN A 719 -20.61 -7.08 -10.70
CA GLN A 719 -20.44 -8.15 -11.67
C GLN A 719 -19.07 -8.01 -12.34
N GLY A 720 -18.27 -9.08 -12.33
CA GLY A 720 -16.93 -9.09 -12.90
C GLY A 720 -15.92 -8.23 -12.12
N GLU A 721 -14.95 -7.67 -12.86
CA GLU A 721 -13.85 -6.87 -12.31
C GLU A 721 -14.02 -5.38 -12.63
N LEU A 722 -13.48 -4.52 -11.75
CA LEU A 722 -13.36 -3.09 -12.01
C LEU A 722 -12.20 -2.84 -12.99
N ARG A 723 -12.50 -2.50 -14.25
CA ARG A 723 -11.49 -2.37 -15.31
C ARG A 723 -11.43 -0.97 -15.92
N GLY A 724 -10.21 -0.49 -16.13
CA GLY A 724 -9.90 0.63 -17.02
C GLY A 724 -9.09 0.15 -18.22
N LYS A 725 -9.10 0.90 -19.32
CA LYS A 725 -8.31 0.58 -20.54
C LYS A 725 -6.80 0.73 -20.35
N SER A 726 -6.34 1.37 -19.29
CA SER A 726 -4.92 1.55 -19.01
C SER A 726 -4.66 1.78 -17.53
N PHE A 727 -3.54 1.26 -17.02
CA PHE A 727 -3.06 1.53 -15.67
C PHE A 727 -2.68 3.01 -15.42
N LEU A 728 -2.57 3.82 -16.47
CA LEU A 728 -2.32 5.27 -16.40
C LEU A 728 -3.60 6.10 -16.36
N GLU A 729 -4.76 5.45 -16.51
CA GLU A 729 -6.03 6.16 -16.48
C GLU A 729 -6.52 6.28 -15.05
N MET A 730 -6.89 7.50 -14.69
CA MET A 730 -7.55 7.82 -13.43
C MET A 730 -8.93 7.15 -13.33
N GLN A 731 -9.55 6.77 -14.46
CA GLN A 731 -10.97 6.42 -14.57
C GLN A 731 -11.18 5.02 -15.12
N TYR A 732 -12.32 4.43 -14.76
CA TYR A 732 -12.76 3.11 -15.21
C TYR A 732 -13.64 3.20 -16.47
N ASP A 733 -13.59 2.16 -17.30
CA ASP A 733 -14.52 1.96 -18.42
C ASP A 733 -15.69 1.07 -18.03
N GLU A 734 -15.41 0.10 -17.18
CA GLU A 734 -16.30 -1.01 -16.88
C GLU A 734 -16.50 -1.09 -15.37
N CYS A 735 -17.71 -0.81 -14.94
CA CYS A 735 -18.20 -1.07 -13.59
C CYS A 735 -19.63 -1.58 -13.73
N TRP A 736 -19.77 -2.88 -13.94
CA TRP A 736 -21.05 -3.54 -14.18
C TRP A 736 -21.72 -3.88 -12.86
N ILE A 737 -22.89 -3.29 -12.63
CA ILE A 737 -23.63 -3.43 -11.38
C ILE A 737 -25.02 -3.95 -11.68
N GLU A 738 -25.40 -5.00 -10.98
CA GLU A 738 -26.75 -5.55 -10.94
C GLU A 738 -27.56 -4.85 -9.85
N PHE A 739 -28.73 -4.31 -10.19
CA PHE A 739 -29.58 -3.58 -9.25
C PHE A 739 -30.87 -4.33 -8.93
N GLU A 740 -31.25 -4.32 -7.66
CA GLU A 740 -32.51 -4.81 -7.12
C GLU A 740 -33.24 -3.63 -6.43
N PRO A 741 -34.43 -3.22 -6.90
CA PRO A 741 -35.21 -2.16 -6.27
C PRO A 741 -35.56 -2.51 -4.83
N LEU A 742 -35.45 -1.54 -3.93
CA LEU A 742 -35.98 -1.69 -2.58
C LEU A 742 -37.50 -1.49 -2.62
N ASP A 743 -38.24 -2.40 -1.98
CA ASP A 743 -39.67 -2.21 -1.77
C ASP A 743 -39.88 -1.11 -0.71
N LEU A 744 -40.11 0.11 -1.19
CA LEU A 744 -40.32 1.29 -0.34
C LEU A 744 -41.72 1.32 0.30
N SER A 745 -42.61 0.39 -0.06
CA SER A 745 -43.99 0.33 0.45
C SER A 745 -44.12 -0.26 1.86
N LEU A 746 -43.09 -0.97 2.35
CA LEU A 746 -43.10 -1.65 3.66
C LEU A 746 -42.48 -0.83 4.80
N SER A 747 -42.15 0.44 4.58
CA SER A 747 -41.44 1.29 5.55
C SER A 747 -42.12 2.65 5.82
N ALA A 748 -43.42 2.75 5.59
CA ALA A 748 -44.23 3.92 5.97
C ALA A 748 -44.85 3.74 7.36
#